data_AF-A0A1M3P4Q8-F1
#
_entry.id   AF-A0A1M3P4Q8-F1
#
_cell.length_a   1.000
_cell.length_b   1.000
_cell.length_c   1.000
_cell.angle_alpha   90.00
_cell.angle_beta   90.00
_cell.angle_gamma   90.00
#
_symmetry.space_group_name_H-M   'P 1'
#
loop_
_entity.id
_entity.type
_entity.pdbx_description
1 polymer ?
#
loop_
_entity_poly.entity_id
_entity_poly.type
_entity_poly.pdbx_seq_one_letter_code
_entity_poly.pdbx_strand_id
1 'polypeptide(L)'
;MATGTEGAATHLTNGTTVYCWSFGSVVFDEGRWELSVAGSLVEMERRPLEVLQFLLRHAGEVVTKDELLGQVWEGRVVVEAVLTNAVGKLRKSLGDNGECIVTLPRIGYRLDARVTRRAVEPVPEASRLTLGDVVPRRSNWRLVEALARGHGGEVWRARHDKTGETRVFKFSLDGHRLSGLKREVTVGRLLEQSLGRRPDLVRVIDWDFEQAPFFVEFEDGGSSLDLRADFGSLSIEQRLALFLEACDAVAAAHGVGVLHKDLKPANLLIYGDSTSPHLRVADFGSSLLAEPERLANLGITGLGLTQTQAISPETGTPLYLAPEILAGQVSTIKSDIYALGVTLYQLLIGDFRVPLSAGWEQHIDDALLREDIADAANGDPERRLDSVTQLAERLRSLDERRQEAALEAAVRDRIRTAERKAALARARRPWVVAVMLLLLGGTVVSLFYARRAHLDAARAQAAEVTARAANDKADAINQFLIKDVVNAADPWKSGEKQLTLMEALGQAEAKIPKEFSGQPEVQAQVRMMLAEAYRSRTQWDLAKAQYDQLVALVEAHPEVDQALARQARLHEGNVLLNLGQLKEFDQIVAPVLALAEQGKIGDPRLRTMIYFYVGQRRMLANDLPGAVAMLQKAHDAAEQIEHPDPALPIRVDEVLGGMLGRNGQYDRAFPILEGVLRKSSSTFGPVHPETLNIGVLLAATYLNAGRYADAQKQLDVLLPAITKALGPSNGMFNDANALQASVWSAQGQYDKALPAYEAAFRLRKQQMGEDNPVTIGLGLDYAEDARMSGRPGQAEEILKGLEHPLGTLPREAAEPFQARLALARACVLADQGRESGARSMAESVNSTALGKVDPGGQLRDRKQRLIKQGSDPRSECAKPAPGAFHDV
;
A
#
# COMPACT_ATOMS: atom_id res chain seq x y z
N MET A 1 -2.43 36.51 50.55
CA MET A 1 -1.05 36.97 50.30
C MET A 1 -0.84 36.94 48.80
N ALA A 2 -0.31 38.05 48.28
CA ALA A 2 0.32 38.22 46.96
C ALA A 2 -0.55 37.98 45.71
N THR A 3 -0.62 38.86 44.71
CA THR A 3 -0.26 40.28 44.50
C THR A 3 -0.79 40.54 43.09
N GLY A 4 -1.58 41.60 42.92
CA GLY A 4 -2.01 42.04 41.59
C GLY A 4 -0.84 42.64 40.80
N THR A 5 -0.86 42.40 39.50
CA THR A 5 -0.12 43.20 38.52
C THR A 5 -1.09 43.58 37.42
N GLU A 6 -1.68 44.76 37.60
CA GLU A 6 -2.08 45.65 36.51
C GLU A 6 -0.88 45.84 35.59
N GLY A 7 -1.08 45.70 34.29
CA GLY A 7 -0.05 45.91 33.29
C GLY A 7 -0.66 46.16 31.92
N ALA A 8 -0.21 47.27 31.31
CA ALA A 8 -0.45 47.70 29.93
C ALA A 8 -1.74 48.51 29.65
N ALA A 9 -1.85 49.67 30.30
CA ALA A 9 -2.57 50.82 29.77
C ALA A 9 -1.68 52.07 29.86
N THR A 10 -0.58 52.09 29.10
CA THR A 10 0.17 53.32 28.76
C THR A 10 1.21 52.96 27.72
N HIS A 11 0.97 53.32 26.46
CA HIS A 11 1.93 53.97 25.57
C HIS A 11 1.21 54.33 24.26
N LEU A 12 1.66 55.43 23.64
CA LEU A 12 1.20 56.02 22.36
C LEU A 12 0.15 57.14 22.44
N THR A 13 0.38 58.11 23.33
CA THR A 13 0.36 59.50 22.86
C THR A 13 1.77 59.84 22.36
N ASN A 14 1.98 59.85 21.05
CA ASN A 14 3.01 60.65 20.41
C ASN A 14 2.63 60.88 18.95
N GLY A 15 2.46 62.15 18.58
CA GLY A 15 2.19 62.60 17.23
C GLY A 15 3.35 62.25 16.31
N THR A 16 3.28 61.07 15.70
CA THR A 16 4.23 60.68 14.66
C THR A 16 3.75 61.34 13.38
N THR A 17 4.44 62.40 12.95
CA THR A 17 4.18 63.03 11.65
C THR A 17 4.27 61.95 10.58
N VAL A 18 3.17 61.72 9.85
CA VAL A 18 3.13 60.77 8.73
C VAL A 18 3.66 61.46 7.50
N TYR A 19 4.47 60.75 6.72
CA TYR A 19 5.13 61.31 5.54
C TYR A 19 4.68 60.62 4.26
N CYS A 20 4.51 61.41 3.21
CA CYS A 20 4.56 60.94 1.84
C CYS A 20 6.02 61.01 1.38
N TRP A 21 6.61 59.85 1.11
CA TRP A 21 7.99 59.68 0.68
C TRP A 21 8.05 59.55 -0.83
N SER A 22 9.04 60.16 -1.47
CA SER A 22 9.30 60.01 -2.90
C SER A 22 10.77 59.77 -3.20
N PHE A 23 11.04 58.76 -4.05
CA PHE A 23 12.37 58.40 -4.53
C PHE A 23 12.26 57.81 -5.95
N GLY A 24 13.09 58.30 -6.89
CA GLY A 24 12.95 57.93 -8.31
C GLY A 24 11.54 58.24 -8.84
N SER A 25 10.88 57.25 -9.45
CA SER A 25 9.48 57.34 -9.90
C SER A 25 8.46 56.86 -8.85
N VAL A 26 8.91 56.57 -7.63
CA VAL A 26 8.13 55.92 -6.58
C VAL A 26 7.62 56.95 -5.57
N VAL A 27 6.35 56.85 -5.19
CA VAL A 27 5.73 57.62 -4.12
C VAL A 27 5.05 56.67 -3.14
N PHE A 28 5.44 56.72 -1.86
CA PHE A 28 4.85 55.96 -0.77
C PHE A 28 4.17 56.91 0.23
N ASP A 29 2.85 56.84 0.32
CA ASP A 29 2.06 57.61 1.30
C ASP A 29 1.89 56.79 2.59
N GLU A 30 2.61 57.14 3.66
CA GLU A 30 2.48 56.46 4.95
C GLU A 30 1.10 56.65 5.60
N GLY A 31 0.38 57.73 5.28
CA GLY A 31 -0.95 58.02 5.83
C GLY A 31 -2.03 57.12 5.23
N ARG A 32 -1.91 56.79 3.95
CA ARG A 32 -2.84 55.91 3.22
C ARG A 32 -2.34 54.48 3.05
N TRP A 33 -1.07 54.23 3.36
CA TRP A 33 -0.36 52.99 3.06
C TRP A 33 -0.40 52.60 1.59
N GLU A 34 -0.32 53.61 0.73
CA GLU A 34 -0.38 53.47 -0.72
C GLU A 34 1.02 53.65 -1.31
N LEU A 35 1.48 52.65 -2.06
CA LEU A 35 2.64 52.77 -2.92
C LEU A 35 2.18 53.08 -4.35
N SER A 36 2.85 53.99 -5.04
CA SER A 36 2.68 54.19 -6.47
C SER A 36 4.04 54.28 -7.17
N VAL A 37 4.12 53.76 -8.39
CA VAL A 37 5.32 53.75 -9.22
C VAL A 37 4.93 54.32 -10.58
N ALA A 38 5.64 55.37 -11.02
CA ALA A 38 5.35 56.13 -12.23
C ALA A 38 3.88 56.61 -12.32
N GLY A 39 3.29 56.98 -11.18
CA GLY A 39 1.89 57.44 -11.08
C GLY A 39 0.83 56.33 -11.08
N SER A 40 1.22 55.06 -11.17
CA SER A 40 0.31 53.92 -11.06
C SER A 40 0.36 53.34 -9.64
N LEU A 41 -0.80 53.11 -9.02
CA LEU A 41 -0.88 52.50 -7.69
C LEU A 41 -0.39 51.06 -7.74
N VAL A 42 0.50 50.70 -6.83
CA VAL A 42 1.08 49.37 -6.69
C VAL A 42 0.49 48.72 -5.45
N GLU A 43 -0.33 47.70 -5.66
CA GLU A 43 -0.95 46.94 -4.59
C GLU A 43 0.11 46.07 -3.89
N MET A 44 0.26 46.25 -2.57
CA MET A 44 1.29 45.57 -1.80
C MET A 44 0.84 45.26 -0.38
N GLU A 45 1.25 44.10 0.10
CA GLU A 45 1.01 43.66 1.48
C GLU A 45 1.62 44.63 2.49
N ARG A 46 0.96 44.72 3.65
CA ARG A 46 1.35 45.60 4.75
C ARG A 46 2.79 45.37 5.22
N ARG A 47 3.22 44.12 5.36
CA ARG A 47 4.56 43.77 5.90
C ARG A 47 5.71 44.25 5.00
N PRO A 48 5.70 43.99 3.67
CA PRO A 48 6.62 44.65 2.74
C PRO A 48 6.61 46.19 2.84
N LEU A 49 5.44 46.82 2.96
CA LEU A 49 5.36 48.28 3.12
C LEU A 49 5.96 48.77 4.44
N GLU A 50 5.83 48.02 5.53
CA GLU A 50 6.47 48.32 6.82
C GLU A 50 8.00 48.17 6.74
N VAL A 51 8.50 47.16 6.03
CA VAL A 51 9.93 47.04 5.70
C VAL A 51 10.39 48.25 4.89
N LEU A 52 9.63 48.66 3.87
CA LEU A 52 9.94 49.83 3.05
C LEU A 52 9.93 51.12 3.87
N GLN A 53 8.92 51.31 4.73
CA GLN A 53 8.81 52.45 5.63
C GLN A 53 10.04 52.54 6.54
N PHE A 54 10.46 51.42 7.13
CA PHE A 54 11.62 51.38 8.00
C PHE A 54 12.92 51.70 7.25
N LEU A 55 13.09 51.16 6.04
CA LEU A 55 14.22 51.48 5.16
C LEU A 55 14.22 52.95 4.70
N LEU A 56 13.06 53.55 4.44
CA LEU A 56 12.94 54.96 4.04
C LEU A 56 13.31 55.92 5.18
N ARG A 57 12.99 55.56 6.42
CA ARG A 57 13.37 56.32 7.61
C ARG A 57 14.87 56.27 7.90
N HIS A 58 15.56 55.22 7.44
CA HIS A 58 17.00 55.01 7.55
C HIS A 58 17.68 55.05 6.16
N ALA A 59 17.17 55.86 5.23
CA ALA A 59 17.67 55.90 3.87
C ALA A 59 19.17 56.29 3.85
N GLY A 60 19.98 55.49 3.14
CA GLY A 60 21.44 55.62 3.11
C GLY A 60 22.20 54.86 4.22
N GLU A 61 21.51 54.38 5.26
CA GLU A 61 22.11 53.62 6.37
C GLU A 61 21.95 52.10 6.17
N VAL A 62 22.84 51.33 6.80
CA VAL A 62 22.74 49.87 6.80
C VAL A 62 21.82 49.44 7.93
N VAL A 63 20.69 48.81 7.58
CA VAL A 63 19.76 48.24 8.55
C VAL A 63 19.98 46.72 8.62
N THR A 64 20.21 46.19 9.81
CA THR A 64 20.48 44.76 10.02
C THR A 64 19.22 43.90 9.87
N LYS A 65 19.40 42.60 9.61
CA LYS A 65 18.28 41.66 9.51
C LYS A 65 17.51 41.55 10.83
N ASP A 66 18.22 41.56 11.96
CA ASP A 66 17.62 41.45 13.28
C ASP A 66 16.80 42.71 13.64
N GLU A 67 17.24 43.90 13.24
CA GLU A 67 16.45 45.13 13.41
C GLU A 67 15.16 45.11 12.59
N LEU A 68 15.22 44.67 11.33
CA LEU A 68 14.03 44.55 10.48
C LEU A 68 13.07 43.49 10.99
N LEU A 69 13.58 42.33 11.43
CA LEU A 69 12.77 41.26 12.01
C LEU A 69 12.16 41.69 13.34
N GLY A 70 12.94 42.32 14.22
CA GLY A 70 12.51 42.80 15.52
C GLY A 70 11.47 43.92 15.44
N GLN A 71 11.62 44.85 14.49
CA GLN A 71 10.69 45.98 14.36
C GLN A 71 9.41 45.61 13.61
N VAL A 72 9.53 44.88 12.50
CA VAL A 72 8.37 44.57 11.66
C VAL A 72 7.63 43.35 12.19
N TRP A 73 8.32 42.35 12.74
CA TRP A 73 7.71 41.12 13.25
C TRP A 73 7.85 40.96 14.77
N GLU A 74 7.77 42.07 15.51
CA GLU A 74 7.84 42.08 16.97
C GLU A 74 6.87 41.06 17.60
N GLY A 75 7.38 40.26 18.55
CA GLY A 75 6.58 39.25 19.27
C GLY A 75 6.27 37.95 18.51
N ARG A 76 6.85 37.72 17.32
CA ARG A 76 6.67 36.48 16.54
C ARG A 76 8.00 35.77 16.27
N VAL A 77 8.01 34.45 16.38
CA VAL A 77 9.16 33.61 15.96
C VAL A 77 9.09 33.44 14.44
N VAL A 78 9.92 34.17 13.71
CA VAL A 78 9.96 34.15 12.25
C VAL A 78 11.36 33.76 11.75
N VAL A 79 11.40 32.99 10.66
CA VAL A 79 12.65 32.61 9.99
C VAL A 79 13.08 33.68 8.99
N GLU A 80 14.39 33.80 8.76
CA GLU A 80 15.01 34.80 7.87
C GLU A 80 14.46 34.81 6.43
N ALA A 81 13.92 33.67 5.98
CA ALA A 81 13.26 33.54 4.69
C ALA A 81 12.06 34.50 4.52
N VAL A 82 11.37 34.86 5.60
CA VAL A 82 10.21 35.78 5.57
C VAL A 82 10.65 37.19 5.19
N LEU A 83 11.74 37.69 5.79
CA LEU A 83 12.32 38.99 5.44
C LEU A 83 12.83 39.00 3.99
N THR A 84 13.50 37.91 3.58
CA THR A 84 14.02 37.76 2.22
C THR A 84 12.88 37.81 1.19
N ASN A 85 11.76 37.15 1.46
CA ASN A 85 10.57 37.19 0.63
C ASN A 85 9.93 38.59 0.58
N ALA A 86 9.82 39.28 1.72
CA ALA A 86 9.29 40.64 1.79
C ALA A 86 10.12 41.62 0.94
N VAL A 87 11.44 41.57 1.06
CA VAL A 87 12.34 42.39 0.23
C VAL A 87 12.30 41.98 -1.24
N GLY A 88 12.18 40.69 -1.54
CA GLY A 88 11.99 40.21 -2.91
C GLY A 88 10.72 40.78 -3.57
N LYS A 89 9.60 40.82 -2.83
CA LYS A 89 8.34 41.44 -3.27
C LYS A 89 8.50 42.94 -3.50
N LEU A 90 9.18 43.66 -2.60
CA LEU A 90 9.47 45.08 -2.76
C LEU A 90 10.24 45.35 -4.06
N ARG A 91 11.35 44.66 -4.28
CA ARG A 91 12.18 44.86 -5.49
C ARG A 91 11.38 44.64 -6.77
N LYS A 92 10.60 43.56 -6.83
CA LYS A 92 9.75 43.26 -7.99
C LYS A 92 8.71 44.35 -8.23
N SER A 93 8.10 44.86 -7.18
CA SER A 93 7.01 45.84 -7.25
C SER A 93 7.51 47.26 -7.57
N LEU A 94 8.77 47.56 -7.24
CA LEU A 94 9.42 48.84 -7.54
C LEU A 94 10.01 48.91 -8.97
N GLY A 95 10.02 47.79 -9.70
CA GLY A 95 10.57 47.70 -11.06
C GLY A 95 12.06 48.07 -11.10
N ASP A 96 12.45 48.94 -12.04
CA ASP A 96 13.82 49.45 -12.17
C ASP A 96 14.30 50.20 -10.91
N ASN A 97 13.38 50.75 -10.11
CA ASN A 97 13.71 51.39 -8.84
C ASN A 97 13.96 50.36 -7.73
N GLY A 98 13.74 49.07 -7.95
CA GLY A 98 13.98 48.01 -6.96
C GLY A 98 15.47 47.77 -6.69
N GLU A 99 16.36 48.10 -7.63
CA GLU A 99 17.82 47.96 -7.48
C GLU A 99 18.40 48.84 -6.37
N CYS A 100 17.68 49.90 -5.99
CA CYS A 100 18.12 50.78 -4.91
C CYS A 100 18.07 50.11 -3.53
N ILE A 101 17.33 49.02 -3.36
CA ILE A 101 17.41 48.21 -2.12
C ILE A 101 18.60 47.25 -2.28
N VAL A 102 19.74 47.57 -1.67
CA VAL A 102 20.98 46.80 -1.76
C VAL A 102 21.04 45.76 -0.65
N THR A 103 21.31 44.49 -1.00
CA THR A 103 21.58 43.43 0.00
C THR A 103 23.05 43.49 0.41
N LEU A 104 23.32 43.55 1.72
CA LEU A 104 24.65 43.38 2.29
C LEU A 104 24.75 41.96 2.88
N PRO A 105 25.52 41.04 2.24
CA PRO A 105 25.57 39.65 2.63
C PRO A 105 25.90 39.49 4.12
N ARG A 106 25.12 38.66 4.82
CA ARG A 106 25.26 38.36 6.27
C ARG A 106 25.05 39.55 7.24
N ILE A 107 24.64 40.72 6.75
CA ILE A 107 24.42 41.90 7.59
C ILE A 107 22.96 42.37 7.51
N GLY A 108 22.45 42.69 6.31
CA GLY A 108 21.13 43.32 6.19
C GLY A 108 20.88 43.98 4.85
N TYR A 109 20.14 45.09 4.86
CA TYR A 109 19.70 45.82 3.67
C TYR A 109 19.96 47.31 3.82
N ARG A 110 20.24 48.00 2.70
CA ARG A 110 20.38 49.46 2.63
C ARG A 110 19.55 50.00 1.47
N LEU A 111 18.84 51.10 1.70
CA LEU A 111 18.19 51.86 0.63
C LEU A 111 19.16 52.91 0.08
N ASP A 112 19.71 52.65 -1.09
CA ASP A 112 20.67 53.47 -1.82
C ASP A 112 19.95 54.35 -2.86
N ALA A 113 19.12 55.28 -2.36
CA ALA A 113 18.36 56.21 -3.18
C ALA A 113 18.29 57.59 -2.51
N ARG A 114 18.18 58.64 -3.33
CA ARG A 114 17.87 59.98 -2.82
C ARG A 114 16.38 60.06 -2.51
N VAL A 115 16.05 60.12 -1.22
CA VAL A 115 14.67 60.16 -0.73
C VAL A 115 14.26 61.59 -0.37
N THR A 116 13.04 61.96 -0.73
CA THR A 116 12.37 63.21 -0.33
C THR A 116 11.12 62.88 0.49
N ARG A 117 10.74 63.74 1.44
CA ARG A 117 9.57 63.52 2.31
C ARG A 117 8.72 64.78 2.45
N ARG A 118 7.40 64.63 2.45
CA ARG A 118 6.41 65.69 2.71
C ARG A 118 5.46 65.22 3.81
N ALA A 119 5.21 66.04 4.82
CA ALA A 119 4.22 65.70 5.85
C ALA A 119 2.80 65.63 5.24
N VAL A 120 2.01 64.64 5.64
CA VAL A 120 0.61 64.44 5.25
C VAL A 120 -0.27 64.27 6.49
N GLU A 121 -1.54 64.63 6.40
CA GLU A 121 -2.49 64.40 7.50
C GLU A 121 -2.77 62.90 7.68
N PRO A 122 -2.73 62.37 8.92
CA PRO A 122 -3.04 60.97 9.19
C PRO A 122 -4.51 60.65 8.89
N VAL A 123 -4.74 59.51 8.22
CA VAL A 123 -6.07 58.89 8.18
C VAL A 123 -6.36 58.35 9.60
N PRO A 124 -7.54 58.62 10.21
CA PRO A 124 -7.80 58.24 11.60
C PRO A 124 -7.81 56.71 11.78
N GLU A 125 -7.04 56.19 12.74
CA GLU A 125 -6.99 54.76 13.09
C GLU A 125 -8.29 54.23 13.74
N ALA A 126 -9.14 55.11 14.27
CA ALA A 126 -10.37 54.74 14.98
C ALA A 126 -11.63 55.31 14.31
N SER A 127 -12.71 54.51 14.33
CA SER A 127 -14.06 54.92 13.94
C SER A 127 -14.46 56.26 14.53
N ARG A 128 -15.03 57.14 13.71
CA ARG A 128 -15.72 58.35 14.16
C ARG A 128 -17.25 58.24 14.07
N LEU A 129 -17.77 57.08 13.65
CA LEU A 129 -19.21 56.86 13.48
C LEU A 129 -19.85 56.42 14.79
N THR A 130 -20.95 57.05 15.15
CA THR A 130 -21.69 56.80 16.38
C THR A 130 -23.17 56.55 16.09
N LEU A 131 -23.85 55.96 17.08
CA LEU A 131 -25.28 55.69 17.00
C LEU A 131 -26.03 57.02 16.83
N GLY A 132 -26.90 57.11 15.83
CA GLY A 132 -27.68 58.31 15.53
C GLY A 132 -27.03 59.26 14.52
N ASP A 133 -25.79 59.00 14.10
CA ASP A 133 -25.16 59.79 13.04
C ASP A 133 -25.85 59.57 11.68
N VAL A 134 -25.79 60.60 10.84
CA VAL A 134 -26.21 60.49 9.44
C VAL A 134 -25.14 59.71 8.68
N VAL A 135 -25.55 58.76 7.85
CA VAL A 135 -24.64 58.01 7.00
C VAL A 135 -23.87 58.98 6.09
N PRO A 136 -22.53 58.93 6.06
CA PRO A 136 -21.73 59.79 5.21
C PRO A 136 -22.22 59.78 3.76
N ARG A 137 -22.49 60.96 3.20
CA ARG A 137 -22.99 61.15 1.83
C ARG A 137 -24.35 60.51 1.52
N ARG A 138 -25.09 60.05 2.54
CA ARG A 138 -26.46 59.55 2.45
C ARG A 138 -27.32 60.25 3.50
N SER A 139 -27.64 61.52 3.23
CA SER A 139 -28.24 62.45 4.22
C SER A 139 -29.59 62.01 4.81
N ASN A 140 -30.33 61.13 4.13
CA ASN A 140 -31.63 60.62 4.58
C ASN A 140 -31.55 59.34 5.42
N TRP A 141 -30.34 58.81 5.65
CA TRP A 141 -30.10 57.56 6.36
C TRP A 141 -29.38 57.82 7.67
N ARG A 142 -29.87 57.21 8.74
CA ARG A 142 -29.32 57.37 10.09
C ARG A 142 -28.85 56.04 10.66
N LEU A 143 -27.66 56.00 11.23
CA LEU A 143 -27.11 54.81 11.87
C LEU A 143 -27.93 54.46 13.12
N VAL A 144 -28.48 53.24 13.17
CA VAL A 144 -29.37 52.78 14.25
C VAL A 144 -28.81 51.60 15.04
N GLU A 145 -27.84 50.87 14.49
CA GLU A 145 -27.22 49.75 15.19
C GLU A 145 -25.84 49.44 14.59
N ALA A 146 -24.84 49.23 15.43
CA ALA A 146 -23.54 48.74 14.99
C ALA A 146 -23.57 47.21 15.00
N LEU A 147 -23.55 46.60 13.81
CA LEU A 147 -23.59 45.15 13.65
C LEU A 147 -22.20 44.53 13.84
N ALA A 148 -21.14 45.21 13.41
CA ALA A 148 -19.77 44.79 13.64
C ALA A 148 -18.82 45.99 13.69
N ARG A 149 -17.81 45.95 14.59
CA ARG A 149 -16.74 46.95 14.68
C ARG A 149 -15.38 46.26 14.83
N GLY A 150 -14.42 46.59 13.97
CA GLY A 150 -13.04 46.09 14.04
C GLY A 150 -12.00 47.18 13.77
N HIS A 151 -10.71 46.83 13.89
CA HIS A 151 -9.53 47.72 13.79
C HIS A 151 -9.30 48.35 12.39
N GLY A 152 -10.33 48.54 11.56
CA GLY A 152 -10.20 49.16 10.22
C GLY A 152 -11.42 49.01 9.31
N GLY A 153 -12.58 48.62 9.85
CA GLY A 153 -13.82 48.46 9.07
C GLY A 153 -15.01 48.22 10.01
N GLU A 154 -16.18 48.68 9.58
CA GLU A 154 -17.39 48.70 10.41
C GLU A 154 -18.63 48.37 9.61
N VAL A 155 -19.56 47.64 10.21
CA VAL A 155 -20.86 47.31 9.61
C VAL A 155 -21.95 47.91 10.48
N TRP A 156 -22.84 48.67 9.86
CA TRP A 156 -23.92 49.36 10.54
C TRP A 156 -25.26 49.12 9.87
N ARG A 157 -26.30 48.89 10.67
CA ARG A 157 -27.68 49.04 10.21
C ARG A 157 -28.05 50.52 10.27
N ALA A 158 -28.62 51.03 9.19
CA ALA A 158 -29.15 52.37 9.10
C ALA A 158 -30.65 52.34 8.76
N ARG A 159 -31.36 53.36 9.21
CA ARG A 159 -32.79 53.54 8.95
C ARG A 159 -33.02 54.83 8.18
N HIS A 160 -33.87 54.79 7.17
CA HIS A 160 -34.24 55.96 6.40
C HIS A 160 -35.22 56.84 7.20
N ASP A 161 -34.92 58.14 7.34
CA ASP A 161 -35.67 59.06 8.22
C ASP A 161 -37.17 59.20 7.85
N LYS A 162 -37.52 59.12 6.56
CA LYS A 162 -38.92 59.23 6.07
C LYS A 162 -39.68 57.90 5.91
N THR A 163 -39.10 56.91 5.25
CA THR A 163 -39.79 55.64 4.91
C THR A 163 -39.71 54.62 6.02
N GLY A 164 -38.77 54.79 6.97
CA GLY A 164 -38.48 53.80 8.00
C GLY A 164 -37.79 52.53 7.48
N GLU A 165 -37.48 52.46 6.19
CA GLU A 165 -36.74 51.36 5.54
C GLU A 165 -35.36 51.19 6.20
N THR A 166 -34.91 49.94 6.35
CA THR A 166 -33.58 49.63 6.90
C THR A 166 -32.64 49.09 5.82
N ARG A 167 -31.37 49.47 5.94
CA ARG A 167 -30.26 49.03 5.07
C ARG A 167 -29.00 48.81 5.88
N VAL A 168 -28.07 48.03 5.34
CA VAL A 168 -26.78 47.76 5.98
C VAL A 168 -25.68 48.48 5.22
N PHE A 169 -24.82 49.19 5.93
CA PHE A 169 -23.67 49.91 5.40
C PHE A 169 -22.40 49.32 5.95
N LYS A 170 -21.52 48.85 5.06
CA LYS A 170 -20.18 48.36 5.39
C LYS A 170 -19.17 49.43 5.02
N PHE A 171 -18.45 49.95 6.02
CA PHE A 171 -17.48 51.02 5.88
C PHE A 171 -16.05 50.51 5.96
N SER A 172 -15.16 51.16 5.22
CA SER A 172 -13.71 51.05 5.33
C SER A 172 -13.12 52.45 5.52
N LEU A 173 -12.25 52.57 6.53
CA LEU A 173 -11.64 53.84 6.92
C LEU A 173 -10.30 54.10 6.21
N ASP A 174 -9.66 53.06 5.67
CA ASP A 174 -8.34 53.10 5.03
C ASP A 174 -8.35 52.49 3.62
N GLY A 175 -7.33 52.83 2.80
CA GLY A 175 -7.23 52.33 1.42
C GLY A 175 -6.98 50.82 1.32
N HIS A 176 -6.43 50.20 2.37
CA HIS A 176 -6.05 48.79 2.38
C HIS A 176 -7.24 47.83 2.28
N ARG A 177 -8.41 48.19 2.83
CA ARG A 177 -9.63 47.35 2.79
C ARG A 177 -10.62 47.75 1.69
N LEU A 178 -10.33 48.82 0.95
CA LEU A 178 -11.11 49.24 -0.21
C LEU A 178 -11.14 48.18 -1.33
N SER A 179 -10.07 47.41 -1.51
CA SER A 179 -10.02 46.30 -2.47
C SER A 179 -11.03 45.19 -2.12
N GLY A 180 -11.21 44.89 -0.84
CA GLY A 180 -12.22 43.94 -0.34
C GLY A 180 -13.64 44.41 -0.63
N LEU A 181 -13.95 45.68 -0.35
CA LEU A 181 -15.27 46.27 -0.67
C LEU A 181 -15.55 46.30 -2.19
N LYS A 182 -14.55 46.67 -3.00
CA LYS A 182 -14.67 46.63 -4.47
C LYS A 182 -14.91 45.21 -5.00
N ARG A 183 -14.26 44.22 -4.40
CA ARG A 183 -14.47 42.80 -4.74
C ARG A 183 -15.86 42.33 -4.39
N GLU A 184 -16.34 42.67 -3.19
CA GLU A 184 -17.69 42.32 -2.73
C GLU A 184 -18.77 42.90 -3.65
N VAL A 185 -18.62 44.16 -4.05
CA VAL A 185 -19.47 44.81 -5.06
C VAL A 185 -19.43 44.08 -6.41
N THR A 186 -18.22 43.73 -6.87
CA THR A 186 -18.02 43.08 -8.17
C THR A 186 -18.67 41.69 -8.20
N VAL A 187 -18.50 40.91 -7.14
CA VAL A 187 -19.09 39.58 -7.00
C VAL A 187 -20.60 39.67 -6.82
N GLY A 188 -21.10 40.59 -5.98
CA GLY A 188 -22.54 40.81 -5.79
C GLY A 188 -23.24 41.17 -7.10
N ARG A 189 -22.65 42.04 -7.93
CA ARG A 189 -23.16 42.35 -9.27
C ARG A 189 -23.13 41.16 -10.21
N LEU A 190 -22.04 40.39 -10.21
CA LEU A 190 -21.94 39.19 -11.03
C LEU A 190 -23.05 38.18 -10.69
N LEU A 191 -23.30 37.96 -9.40
CA LEU A 191 -24.35 37.08 -8.91
C LEU A 191 -25.73 37.58 -9.34
N GLU A 192 -26.05 38.87 -9.14
CA GLU A 192 -27.35 39.43 -9.53
C GLU A 192 -27.57 39.39 -11.06
N GLN A 193 -26.53 39.67 -11.87
CA GLN A 193 -26.64 39.64 -13.32
C GLN A 193 -26.75 38.22 -13.89
N SER A 194 -26.06 37.24 -13.27
CA SER A 194 -26.03 35.85 -13.78
C SER A 194 -27.19 35.01 -13.27
N LEU A 195 -27.64 35.22 -12.03
CA LEU A 195 -28.67 34.43 -11.36
C LEU A 195 -30.01 35.15 -11.27
N GLY A 196 -30.07 36.44 -11.60
CA GLY A 196 -31.22 37.29 -11.37
C GLY A 196 -31.42 37.64 -9.89
N ARG A 197 -32.57 38.24 -9.56
CA ARG A 197 -32.91 38.56 -8.18
C ARG A 197 -33.30 37.31 -7.42
N ARG A 198 -32.54 37.05 -6.36
CA ARG A 198 -32.64 35.87 -5.51
C ARG A 198 -32.92 36.29 -4.06
N PRO A 199 -33.99 35.81 -3.42
CA PRO A 199 -34.35 36.20 -2.06
C PRO A 199 -33.45 35.60 -0.98
N ASP A 200 -32.60 34.65 -1.35
CA ASP A 200 -31.65 33.89 -0.53
C ASP A 200 -30.20 34.43 -0.61
N LEU A 201 -29.97 35.52 -1.36
CA LEU A 201 -28.70 36.25 -1.43
C LEU A 201 -28.91 37.70 -1.00
N VAL A 202 -28.02 38.24 -0.15
CA VAL A 202 -28.06 39.66 0.20
C VAL A 202 -27.62 40.51 -0.99
N ARG A 203 -28.48 41.45 -1.38
CA ARG A 203 -28.26 42.30 -2.55
C ARG A 203 -27.39 43.51 -2.21
N VAL A 204 -26.43 43.79 -3.09
CA VAL A 204 -25.70 45.07 -3.12
C VAL A 204 -26.60 46.11 -3.79
N ILE A 205 -26.90 47.19 -3.08
CA ILE A 205 -27.78 48.27 -3.56
C ILE A 205 -26.94 49.35 -4.25
N ASP A 206 -25.90 49.83 -3.56
CA ASP A 206 -25.11 50.98 -4.00
C ASP A 206 -23.74 51.01 -3.28
N TRP A 207 -22.85 51.94 -3.63
CA TRP A 207 -21.56 52.12 -2.96
C TRP A 207 -20.98 53.49 -3.22
N ASP A 208 -19.96 53.85 -2.44
CA ASP A 208 -19.18 55.06 -2.63
C ASP A 208 -17.72 54.82 -2.27
N PHE A 209 -16.86 54.93 -3.28
CA PHE A 209 -15.42 54.72 -3.19
C PHE A 209 -14.61 56.00 -3.46
N GLU A 210 -15.26 57.17 -3.48
CA GLU A 210 -14.61 58.43 -3.86
C GLU A 210 -13.76 58.99 -2.72
N GLN A 211 -14.25 58.91 -1.49
CA GLN A 211 -13.56 59.43 -0.31
C GLN A 211 -13.86 58.62 0.95
N ALA A 212 -12.87 58.49 1.84
CA ALA A 212 -13.06 57.85 3.13
C ALA A 212 -14.10 58.62 4.00
N PRO A 213 -14.95 57.94 4.78
CA PRO A 213 -15.10 56.48 4.82
C PRO A 213 -15.73 55.97 3.52
N PHE A 214 -15.09 54.96 2.93
CA PHE A 214 -15.60 54.24 1.76
C PHE A 214 -16.71 53.31 2.23
N PHE A 215 -17.76 53.13 1.45
CA PHE A 215 -18.83 52.23 1.87
C PHE A 215 -19.49 51.45 0.74
N VAL A 216 -20.11 50.35 1.12
CA VAL A 216 -21.05 49.57 0.31
C VAL A 216 -22.37 49.49 1.05
N GLU A 217 -23.45 49.72 0.32
CA GLU A 217 -24.83 49.71 0.78
C GLU A 217 -25.50 48.40 0.37
N PHE A 218 -26.05 47.69 1.34
CA PHE A 218 -26.70 46.40 1.19
C PHE A 218 -28.15 46.46 1.65
N GLU A 219 -28.96 45.55 1.11
CA GLU A 219 -30.26 45.24 1.68
C GLU A 219 -30.11 44.68 3.11
N ASP A 220 -31.04 45.01 4.01
CA ASP A 220 -31.05 44.44 5.35
C ASP A 220 -31.45 42.96 5.29
N GLY A 221 -30.49 42.08 5.51
CA GLY A 221 -30.68 40.63 5.50
C GLY A 221 -31.23 40.04 6.80
N GLY A 222 -31.44 40.87 7.83
CA GLY A 222 -31.91 40.42 9.14
C GLY A 222 -30.77 40.16 10.14
N SER A 223 -30.96 39.21 11.04
CA SER A 223 -30.02 38.90 12.13
C SER A 223 -29.20 37.65 11.78
N SER A 224 -27.90 37.65 12.10
CA SER A 224 -27.07 36.47 11.86
C SER A 224 -27.50 35.26 12.71
N LEU A 225 -27.27 34.05 12.19
CA LEU A 225 -27.67 32.80 12.83
C LEU A 225 -27.16 32.68 14.27
N ASP A 226 -25.92 33.09 14.52
CA ASP A 226 -25.24 32.99 15.82
C ASP A 226 -25.73 34.00 16.86
N LEU A 227 -26.32 35.13 16.44
CA LEU A 227 -26.80 36.19 17.33
C LEU A 227 -28.32 36.20 17.50
N ARG A 228 -29.04 35.35 16.76
CA ARG A 228 -30.50 35.29 16.82
C ARG A 228 -30.99 34.61 18.11
N ALA A 229 -31.55 35.40 19.03
CA ALA A 229 -31.95 34.94 20.35
C ALA A 229 -33.04 33.84 20.36
N ASP A 230 -33.96 33.85 19.40
CA ASP A 230 -35.04 32.86 19.25
C ASP A 230 -34.64 31.64 18.42
N PHE A 231 -33.39 31.54 17.93
CA PHE A 231 -32.96 30.42 17.08
C PHE A 231 -33.13 29.06 17.78
N GLY A 232 -32.82 29.00 19.09
CA GLY A 232 -32.99 27.78 19.90
C GLY A 232 -34.45 27.31 19.99
N SER A 233 -35.43 28.19 19.73
CA SER A 233 -36.86 27.84 19.73
C SER A 233 -37.37 27.27 18.41
N LEU A 234 -36.59 27.35 17.33
CA LEU A 234 -36.93 26.76 16.04
C LEU A 234 -36.86 25.23 16.10
N SER A 235 -37.82 24.56 15.49
CA SER A 235 -37.81 23.10 15.33
C SER A 235 -36.66 22.66 14.42
N ILE A 236 -36.25 21.40 14.50
CA ILE A 236 -35.17 20.87 13.65
C ILE A 236 -35.56 21.00 12.16
N GLU A 237 -36.82 20.79 11.81
CA GLU A 237 -37.34 20.92 10.44
C GLU A 237 -37.21 22.36 9.95
N GLN A 238 -37.55 23.34 10.79
CA GLN A 238 -37.37 24.76 10.45
C GLN A 238 -35.90 25.12 10.29
N ARG A 239 -35.02 24.60 11.15
CA ARG A 239 -33.57 24.82 11.04
C ARG A 239 -32.99 24.18 9.76
N LEU A 240 -33.41 22.97 9.42
CA LEU A 240 -33.01 22.30 8.18
C LEU A 240 -33.52 23.03 6.94
N ALA A 241 -34.74 23.58 6.97
CA ALA A 241 -35.25 24.41 5.89
C ALA A 241 -34.39 25.66 5.66
N LEU A 242 -33.99 26.36 6.73
CA LEU A 242 -33.06 27.49 6.63
C LEU A 242 -31.69 27.05 6.08
N PHE A 243 -31.17 25.91 6.54
CA PHE A 243 -29.91 25.37 6.03
C PHE A 243 -29.99 25.03 4.54
N LEU A 244 -31.13 24.50 4.06
CA LEU A 244 -31.36 24.22 2.65
C LEU A 244 -31.39 25.50 1.81
N GLU A 245 -32.00 26.59 2.30
CA GLU A 245 -31.94 27.90 1.65
C GLU A 245 -30.47 28.40 1.54
N ALA A 246 -29.64 28.15 2.56
CA ALA A 246 -28.20 28.45 2.50
C ALA A 246 -27.48 27.60 1.44
N CYS A 247 -27.77 26.30 1.40
CA CYS A 247 -27.20 25.40 0.40
C CYS A 247 -27.59 25.82 -1.02
N ASP A 248 -28.83 26.22 -1.26
CA ASP A 248 -29.31 26.66 -2.57
C ASP A 248 -28.62 27.93 -3.04
N ALA A 249 -28.45 28.90 -2.14
CA ALA A 249 -27.72 30.14 -2.43
C ALA A 249 -26.25 29.87 -2.78
N VAL A 250 -25.58 29.02 -1.99
CA VAL A 250 -24.17 28.67 -2.23
C VAL A 250 -24.00 27.82 -3.49
N ALA A 251 -24.87 26.84 -3.72
CA ALA A 251 -24.86 26.01 -4.93
C ALA A 251 -25.07 26.85 -6.20
N ALA A 252 -25.97 27.84 -6.15
CA ALA A 252 -26.18 28.77 -7.25
C ALA A 252 -24.93 29.63 -7.52
N ALA A 253 -24.26 30.12 -6.48
CA ALA A 253 -22.99 30.84 -6.60
C ALA A 253 -21.88 29.96 -7.20
N HIS A 254 -21.76 28.70 -6.75
CA HIS A 254 -20.81 27.73 -7.33
C HIS A 254 -21.09 27.48 -8.82
N GLY A 255 -22.36 27.42 -9.24
CA GLY A 255 -22.76 27.24 -10.63
C GLY A 255 -22.32 28.35 -11.58
N VAL A 256 -22.07 29.56 -11.04
CA VAL A 256 -21.50 30.69 -11.82
C VAL A 256 -20.00 30.87 -11.61
N GLY A 257 -19.35 29.97 -10.87
CA GLY A 257 -17.90 29.97 -10.64
C GLY A 257 -17.44 30.86 -9.48
N VAL A 258 -18.33 31.20 -8.54
CA VAL A 258 -18.04 32.01 -7.36
C VAL A 258 -17.96 31.11 -6.12
N LEU A 259 -16.82 31.11 -5.43
CA LEU A 259 -16.66 30.45 -4.12
C LEU A 259 -16.87 31.45 -2.98
N HIS A 260 -17.51 31.04 -1.88
CA HIS A 260 -17.76 31.95 -0.75
C HIS A 260 -16.52 32.13 0.15
N LYS A 261 -15.82 31.05 0.48
CA LYS A 261 -14.60 30.97 1.33
C LYS A 261 -14.74 31.30 2.82
N ASP A 262 -15.69 32.12 3.20
CA ASP A 262 -15.92 32.50 4.61
C ASP A 262 -17.34 32.10 5.07
N LEU A 263 -17.77 30.88 4.75
CA LEU A 263 -19.06 30.38 5.23
C LEU A 263 -19.00 30.11 6.73
N LYS A 264 -19.86 30.82 7.47
CA LYS A 264 -20.02 30.70 8.92
C LYS A 264 -21.39 31.24 9.32
N PRO A 265 -21.91 30.88 10.50
CA PRO A 265 -23.20 31.35 10.99
C PRO A 265 -23.37 32.89 10.97
N ALA A 266 -22.29 33.64 11.23
CA ALA A 266 -22.33 35.11 11.17
C ALA A 266 -22.70 35.68 9.78
N ASN A 267 -22.43 34.93 8.71
CA ASN A 267 -22.69 35.31 7.31
C ASN A 267 -23.99 34.72 6.75
N LEU A 268 -24.74 34.00 7.59
CA LEU A 268 -26.03 33.41 7.28
C LEU A 268 -27.08 34.18 8.06
N LEU A 269 -27.82 35.04 7.37
CA LEU A 269 -28.73 36.00 7.99
C LEU A 269 -30.16 35.49 7.91
N ILE A 270 -30.88 35.52 9.02
CA ILE A 270 -32.30 35.15 9.07
C ILE A 270 -33.16 36.41 9.21
N TYR A 271 -34.20 36.48 8.40
CA TYR A 271 -35.28 37.46 8.48
C TYR A 271 -36.64 36.74 8.58
N GLY A 272 -37.70 37.51 8.86
CA GLY A 272 -39.02 36.95 9.15
C GLY A 272 -39.20 36.53 10.61
N ASP A 273 -40.44 36.24 10.97
CA ASP A 273 -40.80 35.80 12.32
C ASP A 273 -40.40 34.34 12.59
N SER A 274 -40.62 33.85 13.80
CA SER A 274 -40.31 32.47 14.18
C SER A 274 -41.22 31.43 13.51
N THR A 275 -42.30 31.84 12.86
CA THR A 275 -43.26 30.94 12.20
C THR A 275 -42.95 30.74 10.72
N SER A 276 -42.32 31.72 10.08
CA SER A 276 -41.82 31.64 8.69
C SER A 276 -40.47 32.34 8.57
N PRO A 277 -39.41 31.77 9.18
CA PRO A 277 -38.07 32.31 9.05
C PRO A 277 -37.52 31.99 7.66
N HIS A 278 -36.78 32.93 7.09
CA HIS A 278 -36.07 32.77 5.81
C HIS A 278 -34.61 33.19 5.97
N LEU A 279 -33.72 32.57 5.22
CA LEU A 279 -32.28 32.76 5.28
C LEU A 279 -31.75 33.42 4.01
N ARG A 280 -30.76 34.30 4.19
CA ARG A 280 -29.96 34.88 3.12
C ARG A 280 -28.48 34.72 3.40
N VAL A 281 -27.71 34.43 2.38
CA VAL A 281 -26.24 34.38 2.47
C VAL A 281 -25.67 35.78 2.18
N ALA A 282 -24.76 36.23 3.04
CA ALA A 282 -24.11 37.53 2.99
C ALA A 282 -22.58 37.41 2.93
N ASP A 283 -21.89 38.51 2.61
CA ASP A 283 -20.43 38.67 2.69
C ASP A 283 -19.59 37.78 1.75
N PHE A 284 -19.79 37.95 0.44
CA PHE A 284 -18.93 37.40 -0.61
C PHE A 284 -17.60 38.20 -0.80
N GLY A 285 -17.17 38.99 0.18
CA GLY A 285 -16.00 39.87 0.06
C GLY A 285 -14.65 39.15 -0.06
N SER A 286 -14.61 37.87 0.34
CA SER A 286 -13.43 37.00 0.25
C SER A 286 -13.44 36.08 -0.98
N SER A 287 -14.45 36.17 -1.84
CA SER A 287 -14.69 35.23 -2.93
C SER A 287 -13.59 35.19 -4.00
N LEU A 288 -13.43 34.01 -4.62
CA LEU A 288 -12.61 33.82 -5.82
C LEU A 288 -13.52 33.71 -7.04
N LEU A 289 -13.11 34.33 -8.14
CA LEU A 289 -13.75 34.25 -9.45
C LEU A 289 -12.93 33.31 -10.33
N ALA A 290 -13.54 32.25 -10.85
CA ALA A 290 -12.84 31.24 -11.65
C ALA A 290 -12.47 31.72 -13.07
N GLU A 291 -13.19 32.70 -13.64
CA GLU A 291 -13.04 33.08 -15.07
C GLU A 291 -13.07 34.62 -15.28
N PRO A 292 -11.91 35.25 -15.58
CA PRO A 292 -11.84 36.68 -15.89
C PRO A 292 -12.58 37.09 -17.17
N GLU A 293 -12.69 36.20 -18.16
CA GLU A 293 -13.32 36.47 -19.45
C GLU A 293 -14.84 36.68 -19.35
N ARG A 294 -15.52 36.03 -18.38
CA ARG A 294 -16.95 36.23 -18.13
C ARG A 294 -17.27 37.65 -17.65
N LEU A 295 -16.40 38.25 -16.85
CA LEU A 295 -16.60 39.62 -16.35
C LEU A 295 -16.57 40.64 -17.49
N ALA A 296 -15.66 40.46 -18.45
CA ALA A 296 -15.57 41.30 -19.65
C ALA A 296 -16.80 41.14 -20.55
N ASN A 297 -17.29 39.92 -20.74
CA ASN A 297 -18.49 39.64 -21.54
C ASN A 297 -19.79 40.20 -20.91
N LEU A 298 -19.82 40.34 -19.59
CA LEU A 298 -20.96 40.90 -18.85
C LEU A 298 -20.91 42.43 -18.71
N GLY A 299 -19.86 43.08 -19.24
CA GLY A 299 -19.68 44.54 -19.12
C GLY A 299 -19.33 44.99 -17.70
N ILE A 300 -18.94 44.07 -16.81
CA ILE A 300 -18.55 44.38 -15.42
C ILE A 300 -17.07 44.73 -15.40
N THR A 301 -16.74 46.00 -15.14
CA THR A 301 -15.35 46.43 -14.91
C THR A 301 -14.81 45.73 -13.66
N GLY A 302 -13.71 44.99 -13.80
CA GLY A 302 -13.04 44.27 -12.71
C GLY A 302 -12.37 45.18 -11.68
N LEU A 303 -13.15 45.86 -10.85
CA LEU A 303 -12.67 46.75 -9.81
C LEU A 303 -12.00 45.92 -8.69
N GLY A 304 -10.67 46.00 -8.56
CA GLY A 304 -9.91 45.33 -7.48
C GLY A 304 -9.55 43.86 -7.74
N LEU A 305 -9.42 43.44 -9.01
CA LEU A 305 -9.17 42.05 -9.42
C LEU A 305 -7.72 41.75 -9.85
N THR A 306 -6.73 42.53 -9.40
CA THR A 306 -5.31 42.30 -9.70
C THR A 306 -4.78 41.04 -8.99
N GLN A 307 -4.20 40.15 -9.80
CA GLN A 307 -3.61 38.82 -9.54
C GLN A 307 -3.33 38.36 -8.09
N THR A 308 -3.93 37.19 -7.77
CA THR A 308 -3.43 36.11 -6.91
C THR A 308 -2.85 36.50 -5.54
N GLN A 309 -3.72 36.91 -4.62
CA GLN A 309 -3.35 36.95 -3.20
C GLN A 309 -3.31 35.54 -2.61
N ALA A 310 -2.14 35.20 -2.07
CA ALA A 310 -1.96 34.13 -1.11
C ALA A 310 -2.77 34.44 0.17
N ILE A 311 -3.29 33.37 0.75
CA ILE A 311 -4.11 33.27 1.96
C ILE A 311 -3.64 34.29 3.02
N SER A 312 -4.44 35.33 3.27
CA SER A 312 -4.27 36.14 4.47
C SER A 312 -4.89 35.37 5.64
N PRO A 313 -4.12 34.97 6.68
CA PRO A 313 -4.61 34.17 7.80
C PRO A 313 -5.56 34.92 8.76
N GLU A 314 -6.08 36.09 8.36
CA GLU A 314 -6.70 37.04 9.28
C GLU A 314 -8.23 37.12 9.20
N THR A 315 -8.92 36.25 8.47
CA THR A 315 -10.38 36.41 8.23
C THR A 315 -11.28 35.20 8.51
N GLY A 316 -10.74 34.03 8.85
CA GLY A 316 -11.56 32.87 9.26
C GLY A 316 -11.63 32.71 10.78
N THR A 317 -12.82 32.53 11.33
CA THR A 317 -12.94 31.89 12.66
C THR A 317 -12.43 30.45 12.48
N PRO A 318 -11.38 30.00 13.20
CA PRO A 318 -10.68 28.73 12.90
C PRO A 318 -11.58 27.48 12.85
N LEU A 319 -12.75 27.56 13.47
CA LEU A 319 -13.74 26.48 13.57
C LEU A 319 -14.32 26.01 12.23
N TYR A 320 -14.39 26.87 11.21
CA TYR A 320 -15.03 26.55 9.92
C TYR A 320 -14.03 26.33 8.78
N LEU A 321 -12.73 26.53 9.04
CA LEU A 321 -11.70 26.35 8.03
C LEU A 321 -11.45 24.87 7.80
N ALA A 322 -11.54 24.46 6.53
CA ALA A 322 -11.24 23.09 6.14
C ALA A 322 -9.75 22.77 6.39
N PRO A 323 -9.39 21.53 6.76
CA PRO A 323 -8.02 21.15 7.10
C PRO A 323 -6.98 21.47 6.02
N GLU A 324 -7.35 21.35 4.74
CA GLU A 324 -6.49 21.68 3.61
C GLU A 324 -6.21 23.18 3.50
N ILE A 325 -7.16 24.03 3.91
CA ILE A 325 -7.00 25.49 3.93
C ILE A 325 -6.10 25.90 5.09
N LEU A 326 -6.26 25.24 6.25
CA LEU A 326 -5.31 25.37 7.37
C LEU A 326 -3.89 24.93 6.97
N ALA A 327 -3.77 23.94 6.08
CA ALA A 327 -2.51 23.49 5.50
C ALA A 327 -1.96 24.39 4.37
N GLY A 328 -2.64 25.51 4.06
CA GLY A 328 -2.20 26.49 3.07
C GLY A 328 -2.58 26.17 1.62
N GLN A 329 -3.49 25.23 1.38
CA GLN A 329 -4.00 24.93 0.03
C GLN A 329 -5.06 25.95 -0.41
N VAL A 330 -5.35 25.99 -1.73
CA VAL A 330 -6.31 26.93 -2.32
C VAL A 330 -7.75 26.49 -2.01
N SER A 331 -8.62 27.45 -1.68
CA SER A 331 -10.06 27.19 -1.49
C SER A 331 -10.71 26.63 -2.73
N THR A 332 -11.51 25.58 -2.55
CA THR A 332 -12.29 24.90 -3.58
C THR A 332 -13.75 24.76 -3.14
N ILE A 333 -14.62 24.25 -4.03
CA ILE A 333 -16.00 23.87 -3.67
C ILE A 333 -16.02 22.97 -2.43
N LYS A 334 -15.06 22.03 -2.31
CA LYS A 334 -14.93 21.11 -1.17
C LYS A 334 -14.65 21.80 0.16
N SER A 335 -14.03 22.98 0.14
CA SER A 335 -13.78 23.77 1.35
C SER A 335 -15.04 24.51 1.84
N ASP A 336 -15.90 24.98 0.93
CA ASP A 336 -17.22 25.54 1.28
C ASP A 336 -18.16 24.44 1.82
N ILE A 337 -18.11 23.23 1.24
CA ILE A 337 -18.86 22.06 1.72
C ILE A 337 -18.47 21.69 3.15
N TYR A 338 -17.17 21.73 3.48
CA TYR A 338 -16.70 21.47 4.84
C TYR A 338 -17.29 22.47 5.84
N ALA A 339 -17.23 23.78 5.53
CA ALA A 339 -17.79 24.82 6.38
C ALA A 339 -19.30 24.67 6.58
N LEU A 340 -20.03 24.27 5.52
CA LEU A 340 -21.45 23.91 5.59
C LEU A 340 -21.69 22.66 6.45
N GLY A 341 -20.84 21.65 6.40
CA GLY A 341 -20.94 20.45 7.24
C GLY A 341 -20.77 20.76 8.73
N VAL A 342 -19.80 21.59 9.09
CA VAL A 342 -19.63 22.11 10.47
C VAL A 342 -20.85 22.92 10.89
N THR A 343 -21.35 23.79 10.01
CA THR A 343 -22.55 24.61 10.26
C THR A 343 -23.79 23.75 10.45
N LEU A 344 -23.98 22.70 9.65
CA LEU A 344 -25.10 21.75 9.76
C LEU A 344 -25.11 21.07 11.13
N TYR A 345 -23.96 20.57 11.57
CA TYR A 345 -23.81 19.98 12.90
C TYR A 345 -24.22 20.97 13.99
N GLN A 346 -23.66 22.18 13.98
CA GLN A 346 -23.94 23.22 14.97
C GLN A 346 -25.41 23.67 14.98
N LEU A 347 -26.01 23.73 13.79
CA LEU A 347 -27.41 24.07 13.59
C LEU A 347 -28.34 23.01 14.19
N LEU A 348 -28.02 21.72 14.01
CA LEU A 348 -28.79 20.62 14.61
C LEU A 348 -28.72 20.62 16.13
N ILE A 349 -27.54 20.83 16.72
CA ILE A 349 -27.39 20.90 18.18
C ILE A 349 -27.94 22.22 18.76
N GLY A 350 -28.02 23.28 17.96
CA GLY A 350 -28.48 24.61 18.38
C GLY A 350 -27.43 25.44 19.12
N ASP A 351 -26.14 25.11 19.00
CA ASP A 351 -25.04 25.86 19.61
C ASP A 351 -23.87 26.01 18.62
N PHE A 352 -23.70 27.23 18.11
CA PHE A 352 -22.66 27.58 17.15
C PHE A 352 -21.26 27.73 17.75
N ARG A 353 -21.10 27.57 19.07
CA ARG A 353 -19.80 27.67 19.75
C ARG A 353 -19.09 26.32 19.86
N VAL A 354 -19.81 25.23 19.62
CA VAL A 354 -19.29 23.87 19.78
C VAL A 354 -18.47 23.46 18.54
N PRO A 355 -17.20 23.05 18.70
CA PRO A 355 -16.41 22.55 17.58
C PRO A 355 -16.89 21.16 17.13
N LEU A 356 -16.65 20.82 15.86
CA LEU A 356 -16.80 19.45 15.36
C LEU A 356 -15.56 18.62 15.76
N SER A 357 -15.58 18.04 16.96
CA SER A 357 -14.49 17.22 17.51
C SER A 357 -14.81 15.73 17.53
N ALA A 358 -13.82 14.86 17.69
CA ALA A 358 -14.03 13.41 17.80
C ALA A 358 -15.12 13.05 18.82
N GLY A 359 -16.05 12.17 18.43
CA GLY A 359 -17.20 11.79 19.25
C GLY A 359 -18.43 12.68 19.11
N TRP A 360 -18.42 13.69 18.22
CA TRP A 360 -19.58 14.54 17.91
C TRP A 360 -20.81 13.74 17.47
N GLU A 361 -20.61 12.53 16.95
CA GLU A 361 -21.65 11.61 16.51
C GLU A 361 -22.63 11.26 17.63
N GLN A 362 -22.23 11.31 18.90
CA GLN A 362 -23.13 11.02 20.01
C GLN A 362 -24.15 12.15 20.27
N HIS A 363 -23.95 13.34 19.70
CA HIS A 363 -24.85 14.48 19.87
C HIS A 363 -26.00 14.49 18.85
N ILE A 364 -25.94 13.62 17.83
CA ILE A 364 -26.94 13.55 16.75
C ILE A 364 -27.56 12.16 16.75
N ASP A 365 -28.83 12.06 17.17
CA ASP A 365 -29.55 10.78 17.26
C ASP A 365 -29.79 10.14 15.88
N ASP A 366 -30.03 10.97 14.86
CA ASP A 366 -30.32 10.51 13.50
C ASP A 366 -29.05 10.02 12.79
N ALA A 367 -29.02 8.73 12.44
CA ALA A 367 -27.89 8.11 11.76
C ALA A 367 -27.63 8.67 10.36
N LEU A 368 -28.66 9.07 9.62
CA LEU A 368 -28.51 9.61 8.26
C LEU A 368 -27.95 11.03 8.30
N LEU A 369 -28.39 11.84 9.26
CA LEU A 369 -27.80 13.16 9.48
C LEU A 369 -26.34 13.08 9.93
N ARG A 370 -25.96 12.05 10.70
CA ARG A 370 -24.55 11.79 11.02
C ARG A 370 -23.73 11.45 9.78
N GLU A 371 -24.27 10.60 8.91
CA GLU A 371 -23.63 10.28 7.64
C GLU A 371 -23.43 11.54 6.79
N ASP A 372 -24.49 12.35 6.64
CA ASP A 372 -24.43 13.56 5.81
C ASP A 372 -23.46 14.63 6.37
N ILE A 373 -23.38 14.79 7.70
CA ILE A 373 -22.37 15.65 8.34
C ILE A 373 -20.96 15.09 8.14
N ALA A 374 -20.76 13.77 8.31
CA ALA A 374 -19.46 13.14 8.16
C ALA A 374 -18.93 13.25 6.71
N ASP A 375 -19.81 13.10 5.73
CA ASP A 375 -19.49 13.24 4.31
C ASP A 375 -19.28 14.70 3.90
N ALA A 376 -19.96 15.66 4.53
CA ALA A 376 -19.74 17.09 4.26
C ALA A 376 -18.45 17.60 4.94
N ALA A 377 -18.24 17.25 6.21
CA ALA A 377 -17.14 17.75 7.06
C ALA A 377 -15.97 16.76 7.18
N ASN A 378 -15.77 15.88 6.19
CA ASN A 378 -14.67 14.93 6.19
C ASN A 378 -13.32 15.67 6.20
N GLY A 379 -12.32 15.19 6.94
CA GLY A 379 -10.99 15.80 6.92
C GLY A 379 -10.32 15.75 5.55
N ASP A 380 -10.59 14.70 4.78
CA ASP A 380 -10.04 14.44 3.45
C ASP A 380 -10.98 15.00 2.35
N PRO A 381 -10.54 16.00 1.53
CA PRO A 381 -11.36 16.57 0.46
C PRO A 381 -11.85 15.55 -0.58
N GLU A 382 -11.12 14.46 -0.82
CA GLU A 382 -11.49 13.44 -1.81
C GLU A 382 -12.67 12.59 -1.33
N ARG A 383 -12.86 12.48 -0.02
CA ARG A 383 -13.96 11.73 0.60
C ARG A 383 -15.18 12.59 0.89
N ARG A 384 -15.10 13.90 0.66
CA ARG A 384 -16.24 14.81 0.84
C ARG A 384 -17.23 14.69 -0.31
N LEU A 385 -18.46 15.11 -0.06
CA LEU A 385 -19.48 15.32 -1.11
C LEU A 385 -18.94 16.17 -2.26
N ASP A 386 -19.39 15.88 -3.49
CA ASP A 386 -18.89 16.50 -4.72
C ASP A 386 -19.41 17.91 -4.96
N SER A 387 -20.59 18.22 -4.43
CA SER A 387 -21.22 19.52 -4.57
C SER A 387 -22.12 19.84 -3.38
N VAL A 388 -22.41 21.13 -3.19
CA VAL A 388 -23.43 21.59 -2.23
C VAL A 388 -24.82 21.12 -2.65
N THR A 389 -25.09 20.99 -3.95
CA THR A 389 -26.34 20.42 -4.48
C THR A 389 -26.58 19.01 -3.97
N GLN A 390 -25.55 18.16 -3.95
CA GLN A 390 -25.64 16.80 -3.44
C GLN A 390 -25.99 16.76 -1.95
N LEU A 391 -25.42 17.67 -1.15
CA LEU A 391 -25.76 17.81 0.27
C LEU A 391 -27.24 18.25 0.43
N ALA A 392 -27.69 19.21 -0.36
CA ALA A 392 -29.08 19.68 -0.32
C ALA A 392 -30.07 18.58 -0.73
N GLU A 393 -29.78 17.80 -1.77
CA GLU A 393 -30.61 16.67 -2.22
C GLU A 393 -30.74 15.58 -1.15
N ARG A 394 -29.63 15.23 -0.50
CA ARG A 394 -29.60 14.27 0.60
C ARG A 394 -30.47 14.69 1.78
N LEU A 395 -30.47 15.99 2.12
CA LEU A 395 -31.29 16.56 3.19
C LEU A 395 -32.77 16.71 2.80
N ARG A 396 -33.08 17.03 1.53
CA ARG A 396 -34.47 17.08 1.03
C ARG A 396 -35.13 15.70 1.00
N SER A 397 -34.37 14.68 0.62
CA SER A 397 -34.82 13.28 0.59
C SER A 397 -34.71 12.59 1.96
N LEU A 398 -34.41 13.34 3.04
CA LEU A 398 -34.15 12.75 4.35
C LEU A 398 -35.33 11.93 4.88
N ASP A 399 -36.56 12.41 4.73
CA ASP A 399 -37.73 11.66 5.20
C ASP A 399 -38.00 10.41 4.37
N GLU A 400 -37.76 10.45 3.06
CA GLU A 400 -37.82 9.27 2.18
C GLU A 400 -36.73 8.26 2.57
N ARG A 401 -35.49 8.72 2.76
CA ARG A 401 -34.36 7.89 3.24
C ARG A 401 -34.62 7.30 4.62
N ARG A 402 -35.25 8.05 5.53
CA ARG A 402 -35.68 7.55 6.86
C ARG A 402 -36.72 6.45 6.71
N GLN A 403 -37.71 6.62 5.84
CA GLN A 403 -38.74 5.61 5.57
C GLN A 403 -38.15 4.35 4.94
N GLU A 404 -37.24 4.50 3.97
CA GLU A 404 -36.54 3.39 3.33
C GLU A 404 -35.64 2.66 4.33
N ALA A 405 -34.83 3.38 5.11
CA ALA A 405 -34.00 2.79 6.16
C ALA A 405 -34.83 2.08 7.23
N ALA A 406 -36.00 2.64 7.59
CA ALA A 406 -36.93 2.00 8.53
C ALA A 406 -37.57 0.74 7.93
N LEU A 407 -37.93 0.75 6.64
CA LEU A 407 -38.44 -0.41 5.92
C LEU A 407 -37.38 -1.51 5.82
N GLU A 408 -36.15 -1.16 5.45
CA GLU A 408 -35.02 -2.09 5.41
C GLU A 408 -34.67 -2.64 6.79
N ALA A 409 -34.71 -1.81 7.83
CA ALA A 409 -34.52 -2.24 9.20
C ALA A 409 -35.64 -3.20 9.63
N ALA A 410 -36.89 -2.91 9.27
CA ALA A 410 -38.04 -3.79 9.53
C ALA A 410 -37.96 -5.12 8.74
N VAL A 411 -37.48 -5.09 7.49
CA VAL A 411 -37.22 -6.29 6.69
C VAL A 411 -36.08 -7.09 7.30
N ARG A 412 -34.97 -6.45 7.68
CA ARG A 412 -33.84 -7.11 8.35
C ARG A 412 -34.23 -7.68 9.71
N ASP A 413 -35.06 -6.99 10.48
CA ASP A 413 -35.57 -7.51 11.75
C ASP A 413 -36.56 -8.66 11.53
N ARG A 414 -37.43 -8.59 10.52
CA ARG A 414 -38.27 -9.73 10.11
C ARG A 414 -37.43 -10.92 9.67
N ILE A 415 -36.35 -10.71 8.93
CA ILE A 415 -35.40 -11.77 8.54
C ILE A 415 -34.71 -12.31 9.80
N ARG A 416 -34.16 -11.47 10.69
CA ARG A 416 -33.50 -11.91 11.93
C ARG A 416 -34.44 -12.62 12.88
N THR A 417 -35.69 -12.18 13.00
CA THR A 417 -36.70 -12.84 13.84
C THR A 417 -37.20 -14.13 13.19
N ALA A 418 -37.35 -14.18 11.87
CA ALA A 418 -37.60 -15.41 11.13
C ALA A 418 -36.42 -16.38 11.23
N GLU A 419 -35.19 -15.90 11.17
CA GLU A 419 -33.97 -16.66 11.37
C GLU A 419 -33.83 -17.15 12.81
N ARG A 420 -34.17 -16.33 13.82
CA ARG A 420 -34.22 -16.76 15.23
C ARG A 420 -35.32 -17.80 15.45
N LYS A 421 -36.51 -17.64 14.87
CA LYS A 421 -37.57 -18.67 14.91
C LYS A 421 -37.15 -19.92 14.16
N ALA A 422 -36.52 -19.80 13.01
CA ALA A 422 -35.98 -20.90 12.22
C ALA A 422 -34.74 -21.52 12.86
N ALA A 423 -33.98 -20.79 13.67
CA ALA A 423 -32.83 -21.26 14.43
C ALA A 423 -33.29 -21.96 15.71
N LEU A 424 -34.33 -21.46 16.39
CA LEU A 424 -35.00 -22.17 17.49
C LEU A 424 -35.72 -23.43 16.96
N ALA A 425 -36.33 -23.38 15.77
CA ALA A 425 -36.88 -24.55 15.12
C ALA A 425 -35.77 -25.50 14.63
N ARG A 426 -34.65 -25.00 14.08
CA ARG A 426 -33.44 -25.78 13.74
C ARG A 426 -32.63 -26.24 14.94
N ALA A 427 -32.83 -25.66 16.13
CA ALA A 427 -32.25 -26.09 17.39
C ALA A 427 -33.16 -27.13 18.05
N ARG A 428 -34.49 -26.99 17.96
CA ARG A 428 -35.46 -28.00 18.42
C ARG A 428 -35.56 -29.19 17.47
N ARG A 429 -35.35 -29.01 16.16
CA ARG A 429 -35.33 -30.08 15.15
C ARG A 429 -34.32 -31.17 15.50
N PRO A 430 -33.04 -30.91 15.83
CA PRO A 430 -32.12 -31.94 16.26
C PRO A 430 -32.48 -32.50 17.63
N TRP A 431 -33.23 -31.82 18.52
CA TRP A 431 -33.72 -32.45 19.76
C TRP A 431 -34.95 -33.33 19.54
N VAL A 432 -35.89 -32.94 18.68
CA VAL A 432 -37.07 -33.73 18.31
C VAL A 432 -36.68 -34.89 17.40
N VAL A 433 -35.78 -34.64 16.46
CA VAL A 433 -35.11 -35.65 15.64
C VAL A 433 -34.14 -36.46 16.51
N ALA A 434 -33.44 -35.91 17.51
CA ALA A 434 -32.65 -36.72 18.44
C ALA A 434 -33.55 -37.58 19.31
N VAL A 435 -34.68 -37.11 19.83
CA VAL A 435 -35.62 -37.95 20.60
C VAL A 435 -36.23 -39.02 19.70
N MET A 436 -36.61 -38.70 18.46
CA MET A 436 -37.08 -39.70 17.50
C MET A 436 -35.96 -40.64 17.04
N LEU A 437 -34.73 -40.18 16.84
CA LEU A 437 -33.53 -40.97 16.53
C LEU A 437 -32.97 -41.66 17.76
N LEU A 438 -33.36 -41.31 18.98
CA LEU A 438 -32.95 -41.96 20.24
C LEU A 438 -33.99 -42.99 20.64
N LEU A 439 -35.25 -42.83 20.24
CA LEU A 439 -36.27 -43.88 20.27
C LEU A 439 -36.08 -44.87 19.13
N LEU A 440 -35.93 -44.40 17.88
CA LEU A 440 -35.64 -45.21 16.70
C LEU A 440 -34.23 -45.78 16.78
N GLY A 441 -33.26 -44.97 17.18
CA GLY A 441 -31.92 -45.43 17.51
C GLY A 441 -31.95 -46.32 18.72
N GLY A 442 -32.77 -46.12 19.75
CA GLY A 442 -32.91 -47.06 20.86
C GLY A 442 -33.44 -48.43 20.43
N THR A 443 -34.41 -48.46 19.51
CA THR A 443 -34.92 -49.71 18.92
C THR A 443 -33.93 -50.34 17.95
N VAL A 444 -33.30 -49.54 17.08
CA VAL A 444 -32.25 -49.98 16.15
C VAL A 444 -31.01 -50.40 16.91
N VAL A 445 -30.63 -49.76 18.02
CA VAL A 445 -29.53 -50.07 18.93
C VAL A 445 -29.86 -51.29 19.75
N SER A 446 -31.12 -51.51 20.14
CA SER A 446 -31.54 -52.76 20.79
C SER A 446 -31.50 -53.95 19.81
N LEU A 447 -32.04 -53.78 18.60
CA LEU A 447 -31.95 -54.77 17.51
C LEU A 447 -30.51 -54.94 17.00
N PHE A 448 -29.73 -53.86 16.98
CA PHE A 448 -28.32 -53.83 16.61
C PHE A 448 -27.50 -54.45 17.71
N TYR A 449 -27.71 -54.23 19.01
CA TYR A 449 -27.00 -54.92 20.09
C TYR A 449 -27.43 -56.39 20.20
N ALA A 450 -28.67 -56.75 19.87
CA ALA A 450 -29.05 -58.16 19.76
C ALA A 450 -28.33 -58.82 18.57
N ARG A 451 -28.32 -58.17 17.40
CA ARG A 451 -27.64 -58.65 16.18
C ARG A 451 -26.11 -58.52 16.24
N ARG A 452 -25.60 -57.53 16.96
CA ARG A 452 -24.19 -57.22 17.27
C ARG A 452 -23.72 -58.06 18.43
N ALA A 453 -24.53 -58.49 19.38
CA ALA A 453 -24.10 -59.51 20.32
C ALA A 453 -23.90 -60.84 19.59
N HIS A 454 -24.77 -61.17 18.63
CA HIS A 454 -24.58 -62.34 17.76
C HIS A 454 -23.42 -62.17 16.76
N LEU A 455 -23.27 -61.00 16.13
CA LEU A 455 -22.18 -60.70 15.21
C LEU A 455 -20.87 -60.39 15.91
N ASP A 456 -20.85 -59.87 17.14
CA ASP A 456 -19.67 -59.63 17.97
C ASP A 456 -19.27 -60.90 18.71
N ALA A 457 -20.16 -61.86 18.97
CA ALA A 457 -19.72 -63.21 19.35
C ALA A 457 -19.00 -63.89 18.17
N ALA A 458 -19.55 -63.78 16.95
CA ALA A 458 -18.91 -64.29 15.74
C ALA A 458 -17.65 -63.50 15.33
N ARG A 459 -17.66 -62.17 15.48
CA ARG A 459 -16.51 -61.29 15.25
C ARG A 459 -15.53 -61.33 16.38
N ALA A 460 -15.89 -61.63 17.63
CA ALA A 460 -14.92 -61.83 18.71
C ALA A 460 -14.17 -63.13 18.48
N GLN A 461 -14.83 -64.19 18.03
CA GLN A 461 -14.13 -65.41 17.60
C GLN A 461 -13.25 -65.16 16.37
N ALA A 462 -13.74 -64.45 15.34
CA ALA A 462 -12.92 -64.08 14.19
C ALA A 462 -11.80 -63.08 14.54
N ALA A 463 -12.07 -62.12 15.42
CA ALA A 463 -11.14 -61.10 15.89
C ALA A 463 -10.08 -61.68 16.81
N GLU A 464 -10.42 -62.67 17.64
CA GLU A 464 -9.47 -63.40 18.47
C GLU A 464 -8.55 -64.26 17.61
N VAL A 465 -9.06 -64.86 16.52
CA VAL A 465 -8.23 -65.56 15.54
C VAL A 465 -7.34 -64.59 14.76
N THR A 466 -7.85 -63.44 14.32
CA THR A 466 -7.02 -62.42 13.64
C THR A 466 -6.07 -61.70 14.60
N ALA A 467 -6.43 -61.53 15.86
CA ALA A 467 -5.60 -60.90 16.89
C ALA A 467 -4.50 -61.84 17.36
N ARG A 468 -4.78 -63.15 17.47
CA ARG A 468 -3.73 -64.16 17.65
C ARG A 468 -2.80 -64.19 16.44
N ALA A 469 -3.33 -64.23 15.22
CA ALA A 469 -2.51 -64.13 14.02
C ALA A 469 -1.72 -62.81 13.93
N ALA A 470 -2.27 -61.68 14.37
CA ALA A 470 -1.57 -60.39 14.41
C ALA A 470 -0.51 -60.33 15.51
N ASN A 471 -0.77 -60.90 16.68
CA ASN A 471 0.22 -61.03 17.75
C ASN A 471 1.34 -61.99 17.35
N ASP A 472 1.03 -63.14 16.73
CA ASP A 472 2.03 -64.09 16.24
C ASP A 472 2.92 -63.45 15.17
N LYS A 473 2.33 -62.62 14.28
CA LYS A 473 3.08 -61.80 13.30
C LYS A 473 3.96 -60.75 13.99
N ALA A 474 3.41 -60.00 14.95
CA ALA A 474 4.13 -58.97 15.68
C ALA A 474 5.27 -59.56 16.52
N ASP A 475 5.06 -60.71 17.15
CA ASP A 475 6.08 -61.45 17.87
C ASP A 475 7.17 -61.98 16.94
N ALA A 476 6.82 -62.47 15.74
CA ALA A 476 7.81 -62.89 14.75
C ALA A 476 8.69 -61.72 14.26
N ILE A 477 8.09 -60.55 13.99
CA ILE A 477 8.83 -59.33 13.59
C ILE A 477 9.67 -58.80 14.75
N ASN A 478 9.13 -58.75 15.97
CA ASN A 478 9.87 -58.32 17.16
C ASN A 478 11.03 -59.27 17.48
N GLN A 479 10.82 -60.58 17.35
CA GLN A 479 11.88 -61.57 17.51
C GLN A 479 12.97 -61.35 16.47
N PHE A 480 12.64 -61.12 15.20
CA PHE A 480 13.64 -60.80 14.17
C PHE A 480 14.44 -59.54 14.51
N LEU A 481 13.76 -58.44 14.87
CA LEU A 481 14.42 -57.18 15.23
C LEU A 481 15.34 -57.33 16.46
N ILE A 482 14.86 -57.97 17.52
CA ILE A 482 15.62 -58.07 18.77
C ILE A 482 16.72 -59.13 18.66
N LYS A 483 16.40 -60.31 18.14
CA LYS A 483 17.28 -61.49 18.16
C LYS A 483 18.33 -61.46 17.05
N ASP A 484 17.95 -61.01 15.86
CA ASP A 484 18.81 -61.11 14.67
C ASP A 484 19.43 -59.78 14.26
N VAL A 485 18.83 -58.64 14.62
CA VAL A 485 19.40 -57.30 14.34
C VAL A 485 20.05 -56.69 15.59
N VAL A 486 19.30 -56.52 16.70
CA VAL A 486 19.80 -55.82 17.91
C VAL A 486 20.83 -56.66 18.67
N ASN A 487 20.53 -57.95 18.92
CA ASN A 487 21.45 -58.84 19.64
C ASN A 487 22.70 -59.20 18.82
N ALA A 488 22.67 -59.06 17.49
CA ALA A 488 23.86 -59.19 16.65
C ALA A 488 24.84 -58.02 16.87
N ALA A 489 24.35 -56.87 17.35
CA ALA A 489 25.16 -55.72 17.76
C ALA A 489 25.55 -55.74 19.26
N ASP A 490 25.23 -56.81 20.01
CA ASP A 490 25.61 -56.97 21.42
C ASP A 490 27.13 -57.27 21.55
N PRO A 491 27.92 -56.38 22.17
CA PRO A 491 29.38 -56.52 22.28
C PRO A 491 29.85 -57.81 22.97
N TRP A 492 29.01 -58.44 23.80
CA TRP A 492 29.38 -59.66 24.53
C TRP A 492 29.20 -60.95 23.71
N LYS A 493 28.44 -60.90 22.60
CA LYS A 493 28.17 -62.06 21.73
C LYS A 493 28.95 -62.04 20.41
N SER A 494 29.33 -60.87 19.89
CA SER A 494 29.96 -60.75 18.56
C SER A 494 31.48 -60.94 18.54
N GLY A 495 32.15 -60.99 19.70
CA GLY A 495 33.60 -61.19 19.81
C GLY A 495 34.41 -60.02 19.26
N GLU A 496 34.89 -59.13 20.13
CA GLU A 496 35.77 -57.95 19.91
C GLU A 496 35.42 -56.94 18.78
N LYS A 497 34.60 -57.28 17.79
CA LYS A 497 34.14 -56.38 16.73
C LYS A 497 32.70 -55.94 16.99
N GLN A 498 32.51 -54.65 17.29
CA GLN A 498 31.20 -54.02 17.24
C GLN A 498 30.73 -53.98 15.78
N LEU A 499 29.73 -54.79 15.46
CA LEU A 499 29.04 -54.74 14.18
C LEU A 499 28.26 -53.43 14.09
N THR A 500 28.37 -52.75 12.96
CA THR A 500 27.50 -51.61 12.63
C THR A 500 26.08 -52.11 12.39
N LEU A 501 25.09 -51.25 12.57
CA LEU A 501 23.68 -51.58 12.27
C LEU A 501 23.51 -52.14 10.84
N MET A 502 24.30 -51.66 9.89
CA MET A 502 24.27 -52.12 8.50
C MET A 502 24.78 -53.55 8.32
N GLU A 503 25.84 -53.93 9.03
CA GLU A 503 26.37 -55.29 9.00
C GLU A 503 25.42 -56.27 9.72
N ALA A 504 24.80 -55.83 10.81
CA ALA A 504 23.77 -56.61 11.50
C ALA A 504 22.54 -56.85 10.60
N LEU A 505 22.05 -55.82 9.90
CA LEU A 505 20.95 -55.95 8.94
C LEU A 505 21.31 -56.91 7.78
N GLY A 506 22.51 -56.79 7.21
CA GLY A 506 22.97 -57.69 6.14
C GLY A 506 23.11 -59.15 6.59
N GLN A 507 23.56 -59.40 7.82
CA GLN A 507 23.59 -60.76 8.37
C GLN A 507 22.20 -61.33 8.66
N ALA A 508 21.27 -60.49 9.11
CA ALA A 508 19.88 -60.88 9.35
C ALA A 508 19.16 -61.19 8.01
N GLU A 509 19.44 -60.42 6.96
CA GLU A 509 18.88 -60.60 5.62
C GLU A 509 19.10 -62.02 5.08
N ALA A 510 20.31 -62.57 5.23
CA ALA A 510 20.67 -63.89 4.74
C ALA A 510 19.85 -65.04 5.37
N LYS A 511 19.26 -64.81 6.56
CA LYS A 511 18.46 -65.81 7.28
C LYS A 511 16.99 -65.80 6.87
N ILE A 512 16.49 -64.68 6.33
CA ILE A 512 15.07 -64.44 6.04
C ILE A 512 14.42 -65.55 5.20
N PRO A 513 14.98 -66.00 4.06
CA PRO A 513 14.34 -67.02 3.24
C PRO A 513 14.14 -68.35 3.97
N LYS A 514 15.05 -68.69 4.90
CA LYS A 514 14.99 -69.93 5.65
C LYS A 514 14.04 -69.82 6.85
N GLU A 515 14.15 -68.73 7.61
CA GLU A 515 13.43 -68.51 8.86
C GLU A 515 11.93 -68.26 8.64
N PHE A 516 11.56 -67.63 7.53
CA PHE A 516 10.16 -67.32 7.20
C PHE A 516 9.59 -68.12 6.01
N SER A 517 10.22 -69.23 5.63
CA SER A 517 9.80 -70.08 4.50
C SER A 517 8.34 -70.58 4.58
N GLY A 518 7.77 -70.70 5.78
CA GLY A 518 6.36 -71.07 5.99
C GLY A 518 5.40 -69.90 6.24
N GLN A 519 5.88 -68.66 6.17
CA GLN A 519 5.13 -67.45 6.51
C GLN A 519 5.38 -66.33 5.47
N PRO A 520 4.91 -66.49 4.22
CA PRO A 520 5.24 -65.58 3.11
C PRO A 520 4.78 -64.13 3.35
N GLU A 521 3.66 -63.94 4.05
CA GLU A 521 3.17 -62.61 4.46
C GLU A 521 4.16 -61.89 5.41
N VAL A 522 4.66 -62.60 6.44
CA VAL A 522 5.62 -62.04 7.41
C VAL A 522 6.94 -61.75 6.72
N GLN A 523 7.39 -62.66 5.86
CA GLN A 523 8.60 -62.47 5.06
C GLN A 523 8.50 -61.20 4.20
N ALA A 524 7.36 -60.98 3.53
CA ALA A 524 7.15 -59.79 2.71
C ALA A 524 7.19 -58.49 3.55
N GLN A 525 6.59 -58.49 4.75
CA GLN A 525 6.62 -57.33 5.65
C GLN A 525 8.03 -57.05 6.21
N VAL A 526 8.78 -58.07 6.60
CA VAL A 526 10.18 -57.92 7.03
C VAL A 526 11.03 -57.34 5.90
N ARG A 527 10.81 -57.79 4.65
CA ARG A 527 11.49 -57.25 3.48
C ARG A 527 11.13 -55.79 3.21
N MET A 528 9.86 -55.39 3.36
CA MET A 528 9.45 -53.99 3.26
C MET A 528 10.18 -53.12 4.29
N MET A 529 10.30 -53.61 5.53
CA MET A 529 11.01 -52.91 6.60
C MET A 529 12.50 -52.77 6.31
N LEU A 530 13.16 -53.83 5.82
CA LEU A 530 14.56 -53.76 5.40
C LEU A 530 14.76 -52.79 4.23
N ALA A 531 13.86 -52.83 3.24
CA ALA A 531 13.91 -51.92 2.10
C ALA A 531 13.84 -50.46 2.56
N GLU A 532 12.90 -50.15 3.47
CA GLU A 532 12.74 -48.82 4.06
C GLU A 532 13.98 -48.40 4.88
N ALA A 533 14.55 -49.32 5.66
CA ALA A 533 15.77 -49.07 6.43
C ALA A 533 16.97 -48.76 5.54
N TYR A 534 17.17 -49.52 4.45
CA TYR A 534 18.21 -49.28 3.45
C TYR A 534 17.99 -47.95 2.72
N ARG A 535 16.74 -47.66 2.35
CA ARG A 535 16.33 -46.40 1.69
C ARG A 535 16.62 -45.19 2.58
N SER A 536 16.27 -45.23 3.86
CA SER A 536 16.56 -44.16 4.83
C SER A 536 18.06 -43.94 5.06
N ARG A 537 18.92 -44.90 4.71
CA ARG A 537 20.39 -44.80 4.76
C ARG A 537 21.01 -44.61 3.37
N THR A 538 20.21 -44.24 2.38
CA THR A 538 20.64 -43.99 0.98
C THR A 538 21.31 -45.18 0.30
N GLN A 539 21.07 -46.40 0.79
CA GLN A 539 21.56 -47.65 0.19
C GLN A 539 20.57 -48.11 -0.88
N TRP A 540 20.52 -47.37 -1.98
CA TRP A 540 19.49 -47.52 -3.01
C TRP A 540 19.46 -48.91 -3.65
N ASP A 541 20.62 -49.48 -3.98
CA ASP A 541 20.71 -50.82 -4.60
C ASP A 541 20.17 -51.92 -3.68
N LEU A 542 20.53 -51.88 -2.39
CA LEU A 542 20.04 -52.83 -1.39
C LEU A 542 18.54 -52.69 -1.16
N ALA A 543 18.03 -51.46 -1.12
CA ALA A 543 16.59 -51.20 -1.00
C ALA A 543 15.83 -51.77 -2.20
N LYS A 544 16.33 -51.54 -3.43
CA LYS A 544 15.74 -52.10 -4.66
C LYS A 544 15.69 -53.62 -4.60
N ALA A 545 16.80 -54.27 -4.24
CA ALA A 545 16.86 -55.73 -4.14
C ALA A 545 15.82 -56.30 -3.17
N GLN A 546 15.52 -55.61 -2.06
CA GLN A 546 14.46 -56.02 -1.14
C GLN A 546 13.06 -55.84 -1.73
N TYR A 547 12.79 -54.75 -2.45
CA TYR A 547 11.51 -54.55 -3.14
C TYR A 547 11.29 -55.60 -4.23
N ASP A 548 12.31 -55.89 -5.04
CA ASP A 548 12.26 -56.94 -6.08
C ASP A 548 11.92 -58.30 -5.46
N GLN A 549 12.62 -58.68 -4.37
CA GLN A 549 12.36 -59.94 -3.67
C GLN A 549 10.98 -59.99 -3.01
N LEU A 550 10.47 -58.86 -2.50
CA LEU A 550 9.13 -58.77 -1.96
C LEU A 550 8.08 -58.95 -3.06
N VAL A 551 8.19 -58.24 -4.18
CA VAL A 551 7.24 -58.34 -5.28
C VAL A 551 7.23 -59.75 -5.86
N ALA A 552 8.40 -60.37 -6.07
CA ALA A 552 8.50 -61.75 -6.53
C ALA A 552 7.85 -62.74 -5.55
N LEU A 553 7.97 -62.51 -4.24
CA LEU A 553 7.34 -63.33 -3.22
C LEU A 553 5.81 -63.21 -3.26
N VAL A 554 5.26 -62.00 -3.40
CA VAL A 554 3.81 -61.78 -3.50
C VAL A 554 3.23 -62.33 -4.80
N GLU A 555 4.00 -62.31 -5.89
CA GLU A 555 3.60 -62.91 -7.17
C GLU A 555 3.60 -64.45 -7.12
N ALA A 556 4.53 -65.05 -6.39
CA ALA A 556 4.59 -66.50 -6.17
C ALA A 556 3.49 -67.00 -5.21
N HIS A 557 2.94 -66.12 -4.37
CA HIS A 557 1.96 -66.44 -3.32
C HIS A 557 0.72 -65.55 -3.42
N PRO A 558 -0.26 -65.90 -4.28
CA PRO A 558 -1.47 -65.10 -4.48
C PRO A 558 -2.32 -64.87 -3.22
N GLU A 559 -2.13 -65.70 -2.19
CA GLU A 559 -2.74 -65.57 -0.87
C GLU A 559 -2.23 -64.37 -0.06
N VAL A 560 -1.06 -63.83 -0.41
CA VAL A 560 -0.47 -62.64 0.22
C VAL A 560 -1.14 -61.38 -0.32
N ASP A 561 -1.35 -60.40 0.55
CA ASP A 561 -2.03 -59.16 0.18
C ASP A 561 -1.31 -58.41 -0.95
N GLN A 562 -1.97 -58.35 -2.11
CA GLN A 562 -1.50 -57.65 -3.30
C GLN A 562 -1.33 -56.14 -3.09
N ALA A 563 -1.91 -55.56 -2.03
CA ALA A 563 -1.64 -54.19 -1.62
C ALA A 563 -0.17 -53.97 -1.25
N LEU A 564 0.47 -54.97 -0.65
CA LEU A 564 1.87 -54.89 -0.24
C LEU A 564 2.82 -54.80 -1.44
N ALA A 565 2.56 -55.57 -2.50
CA ALA A 565 3.31 -55.46 -3.76
C ALA A 565 3.11 -54.11 -4.46
N ARG A 566 1.88 -53.56 -4.46
CA ARG A 566 1.61 -52.22 -5.01
C ARG A 566 2.36 -51.13 -4.24
N GLN A 567 2.37 -51.22 -2.91
CA GLN A 567 3.11 -50.31 -2.05
C GLN A 567 4.62 -50.44 -2.27
N ALA A 568 5.14 -51.66 -2.40
CA ALA A 568 6.56 -51.90 -2.67
C ALA A 568 6.99 -51.27 -4.00
N ARG A 569 6.25 -51.52 -5.10
CA ARG A 569 6.51 -50.90 -6.42
C ARG A 569 6.50 -49.37 -6.39
N LEU A 570 5.65 -48.78 -5.55
CA LEU A 570 5.61 -47.33 -5.37
C LEU A 570 6.87 -46.78 -4.70
N HIS A 571 7.29 -47.38 -3.58
CA HIS A 571 8.50 -46.97 -2.88
C HIS A 571 9.78 -47.28 -3.68
N GLU A 572 9.77 -48.39 -4.43
CA GLU A 572 10.81 -48.71 -5.40
C GLU A 572 10.93 -47.61 -6.47
N GLY A 573 9.82 -47.03 -6.91
CA GLY A 573 9.84 -45.85 -7.79
C GLY A 573 10.71 -44.71 -7.24
N ASN A 574 10.68 -44.41 -5.94
CA ASN A 574 11.56 -43.41 -5.34
C ASN A 574 13.04 -43.84 -5.41
N VAL A 575 13.33 -45.11 -5.18
CA VAL A 575 14.69 -45.67 -5.28
C VAL A 575 15.22 -45.56 -6.71
N LEU A 576 14.42 -45.92 -7.71
CA LEU A 576 14.77 -45.87 -9.12
C LEU A 576 15.08 -44.44 -9.60
N LEU A 577 14.35 -43.44 -9.10
CA LEU A 577 14.64 -42.02 -9.38
C LEU A 577 16.04 -41.63 -8.86
N ASN A 578 16.40 -42.06 -7.65
CA ASN A 578 17.72 -41.77 -7.06
C ASN A 578 18.86 -42.53 -7.75
N LEU A 579 18.59 -43.75 -8.26
CA LEU A 579 19.54 -44.51 -9.08
C LEU A 579 19.65 -44.01 -10.53
N GLY A 580 18.79 -43.07 -10.95
CA GLY A 580 18.72 -42.61 -12.35
C GLY A 580 18.21 -43.68 -13.32
N GLN A 581 17.59 -44.75 -12.83
CA GLN A 581 17.05 -45.86 -13.63
C GLN A 581 15.65 -45.52 -14.19
N LEU A 582 15.58 -44.45 -14.99
CA LEU A 582 14.33 -43.81 -15.39
C LEU A 582 13.41 -44.68 -16.25
N LYS A 583 13.95 -45.59 -17.06
CA LYS A 583 13.15 -46.50 -17.90
C LYS A 583 12.42 -47.56 -17.07
N GLU A 584 13.10 -48.09 -16.06
CA GLU A 584 12.53 -49.11 -15.16
C GLU A 584 11.48 -48.48 -14.25
N PHE A 585 11.71 -47.23 -13.81
CA PHE A 585 10.68 -46.43 -13.13
C PHE A 585 9.39 -46.36 -13.95
N ASP A 586 9.48 -46.00 -15.23
CA ASP A 586 8.31 -45.85 -16.10
C ASP A 586 7.55 -47.19 -16.26
N GLN A 587 8.25 -48.33 -16.27
CA GLN A 587 7.65 -49.67 -16.37
C GLN A 587 6.92 -50.09 -15.09
N ILE A 588 7.54 -49.88 -13.93
CA ILE A 588 7.02 -50.36 -12.64
C ILE A 588 5.89 -49.47 -12.11
N VAL A 589 5.99 -48.15 -12.33
CA VAL A 589 5.02 -47.18 -11.81
C VAL A 589 3.80 -47.02 -12.72
N ALA A 590 3.90 -47.27 -14.04
CA ALA A 590 2.77 -47.11 -14.97
C ALA A 590 1.49 -47.89 -14.59
N PRO A 591 1.56 -49.19 -14.21
CA PRO A 591 0.37 -49.93 -13.76
C PRO A 591 -0.27 -49.33 -12.51
N VAL A 592 0.55 -48.83 -11.58
CA VAL A 592 0.09 -48.24 -10.31
C VAL A 592 -0.53 -46.86 -10.55
N LEU A 593 0.05 -46.06 -11.44
CA LEU A 593 -0.51 -44.79 -11.90
C LEU A 593 -1.88 -44.98 -12.56
N ALA A 594 -2.03 -45.97 -13.44
CA ALA A 594 -3.30 -46.26 -14.10
C ALA A 594 -4.42 -46.61 -13.09
N LEU A 595 -4.08 -47.34 -12.02
CA LEU A 595 -5.02 -47.64 -10.93
C LEU A 595 -5.39 -46.38 -10.14
N ALA A 596 -4.44 -45.48 -9.88
CA ALA A 596 -4.70 -44.20 -9.21
C ALA A 596 -5.65 -43.33 -10.04
N GLU A 597 -5.41 -43.19 -11.34
CA GLU A 597 -6.24 -42.38 -12.24
C GLU A 597 -7.64 -42.95 -12.45
N GLN A 598 -7.83 -44.26 -12.33
CA GLN A 598 -9.15 -44.90 -12.33
C GLN A 598 -9.89 -44.78 -10.98
N GLY A 599 -9.31 -44.12 -9.98
CA GLY A 599 -9.88 -44.03 -8.63
C GLY A 599 -9.90 -45.35 -7.87
N LYS A 600 -9.16 -46.37 -8.33
CA LYS A 600 -9.10 -47.71 -7.71
C LYS A 600 -8.17 -47.78 -6.50
N ILE A 601 -7.32 -46.76 -6.31
CA ILE A 601 -6.52 -46.60 -5.10
C ILE A 601 -7.29 -45.68 -4.17
N GLY A 602 -7.95 -46.25 -3.15
CA GLY A 602 -8.78 -45.51 -2.20
C GLY A 602 -7.98 -44.64 -1.23
N ASP A 603 -6.76 -45.05 -0.87
CA ASP A 603 -5.88 -44.35 0.07
C ASP A 603 -5.31 -43.04 -0.55
N PRO A 604 -5.66 -41.87 0.00
CA PRO A 604 -5.14 -40.58 -0.48
C PRO A 604 -3.62 -40.44 -0.35
N ARG A 605 -2.99 -41.07 0.65
CA ARG A 605 -1.53 -41.00 0.85
C ARG A 605 -0.79 -41.73 -0.27
N LEU A 606 -1.26 -42.91 -0.66
CA LEU A 606 -0.70 -43.64 -1.80
C LEU A 606 -0.89 -42.88 -3.11
N ARG A 607 -2.09 -42.32 -3.37
CA ARG A 607 -2.33 -41.47 -4.55
C ARG A 607 -1.36 -40.28 -4.61
N THR A 608 -1.19 -39.59 -3.49
CA THR A 608 -0.27 -38.46 -3.35
C THR A 608 1.16 -38.84 -3.76
N MET A 609 1.69 -39.92 -3.19
CA MET A 609 3.06 -40.38 -3.48
C MET A 609 3.23 -40.81 -4.95
N ILE A 610 2.24 -41.49 -5.55
CA ILE A 610 2.27 -41.87 -6.96
C ILE A 610 2.41 -40.64 -7.84
N TYR A 611 1.50 -39.67 -7.68
CA TYR A 611 1.52 -38.44 -8.47
C TYR A 611 2.79 -37.62 -8.21
N PHE A 612 3.27 -37.59 -6.98
CA PHE A 612 4.49 -36.89 -6.60
C PHE A 612 5.74 -37.48 -7.28
N TYR A 613 5.92 -38.81 -7.28
CA TYR A 613 7.07 -39.44 -7.93
C TYR A 613 7.00 -39.34 -9.46
N VAL A 614 5.82 -39.47 -10.05
CA VAL A 614 5.64 -39.25 -11.50
C VAL A 614 5.90 -37.79 -11.86
N GLY A 615 5.53 -36.84 -10.99
CA GLY A 615 5.89 -35.44 -11.10
C GLY A 615 7.40 -35.24 -11.13
N GLN A 616 8.14 -35.78 -10.15
CA GLN A 616 9.61 -35.73 -10.12
C GLN A 616 10.25 -36.37 -11.35
N ARG A 617 9.74 -37.52 -11.81
CA ARG A 617 10.20 -38.17 -13.04
C ARG A 617 10.10 -37.24 -14.26
N ARG A 618 9.02 -36.47 -14.35
CA ARG A 618 8.80 -35.48 -15.43
C ARG A 618 9.69 -34.24 -15.26
N MET A 619 9.97 -33.82 -14.02
CA MET A 619 10.96 -32.78 -13.75
C MET A 619 12.34 -33.18 -14.27
N LEU A 620 12.79 -34.42 -14.00
CA LEU A 620 14.04 -34.96 -14.53
C LEU A 620 14.04 -35.08 -16.07
N ALA A 621 12.87 -35.26 -16.68
CA ALA A 621 12.70 -35.22 -18.14
C ALA A 621 12.65 -33.79 -18.71
N ASN A 622 12.69 -32.76 -17.86
CA ASN A 622 12.45 -31.37 -18.20
C ASN A 622 11.06 -31.10 -18.84
N ASP A 623 10.08 -31.97 -18.58
CA ASP A 623 8.66 -31.77 -18.95
C ASP A 623 7.97 -30.95 -17.85
N LEU A 624 8.22 -29.64 -17.83
CA LEU A 624 7.68 -28.74 -16.79
C LEU A 624 6.14 -28.75 -16.73
N PRO A 625 5.40 -28.66 -17.86
CA PRO A 625 3.93 -28.68 -17.81
C PRO A 625 3.39 -30.01 -17.28
N GLY A 626 3.97 -31.14 -17.71
CA GLY A 626 3.57 -32.46 -17.22
C GLY A 626 3.94 -32.67 -15.75
N ALA A 627 5.07 -32.14 -15.29
CA ALA A 627 5.45 -32.16 -13.88
C ALA A 627 4.45 -31.38 -13.02
N VAL A 628 4.11 -30.15 -13.41
CA VAL A 628 3.09 -29.33 -12.71
C VAL A 628 1.74 -30.04 -12.67
N ALA A 629 1.31 -30.68 -13.76
CA ALA A 629 0.04 -31.40 -13.80
C ALA A 629 0.00 -32.57 -12.80
N MET A 630 1.09 -33.34 -12.70
CA MET A 630 1.18 -34.45 -11.74
C MET A 630 1.30 -33.94 -10.30
N LEU A 631 2.11 -32.92 -10.04
CA LEU A 631 2.26 -32.32 -8.72
C LEU A 631 0.96 -31.68 -8.23
N GLN A 632 0.14 -31.11 -9.13
CA GLN A 632 -1.20 -30.62 -8.78
C GLN A 632 -2.11 -31.78 -8.34
N LYS A 633 -2.13 -32.90 -9.07
CA LYS A 633 -2.87 -34.09 -8.63
C LYS A 633 -2.37 -34.62 -7.28
N ALA A 634 -1.06 -34.52 -7.02
CA ALA A 634 -0.48 -34.88 -5.73
C ALA A 634 -0.99 -33.96 -4.62
N HIS A 635 -1.03 -32.65 -4.85
CA HIS A 635 -1.58 -31.66 -3.92
C HIS A 635 -3.04 -31.95 -3.59
N ASP A 636 -3.89 -32.12 -4.62
CA ASP A 636 -5.32 -32.39 -4.45
C ASP A 636 -5.58 -33.70 -3.68
N ALA A 637 -4.73 -34.71 -3.87
CA ALA A 637 -4.78 -35.96 -3.12
C ALA A 637 -4.27 -35.81 -1.67
N ALA A 638 -3.28 -34.94 -1.45
CA ALA A 638 -2.70 -34.68 -0.14
C ALA A 638 -3.69 -33.95 0.80
N GLU A 639 -4.56 -33.10 0.25
CA GLU A 639 -5.62 -32.42 1.00
C GLU A 639 -6.65 -33.38 1.60
N GLN A 640 -6.78 -34.59 1.05
CA GLN A 640 -7.71 -35.62 1.51
C GLN A 640 -7.14 -36.52 2.61
N ILE A 641 -5.88 -36.31 3.02
CA ILE A 641 -5.24 -37.10 4.08
C ILE A 641 -5.72 -36.58 5.45
N GLU A 642 -6.54 -37.37 6.16
CA GLU A 642 -6.91 -37.10 7.56
C GLU A 642 -5.68 -37.37 8.47
N HIS A 643 -5.26 -36.36 9.26
CA HIS A 643 -3.91 -36.24 9.88
C HIS A 643 -3.41 -37.45 10.69
N PRO A 644 -2.07 -37.73 10.66
CA PRO A 644 -1.17 -37.12 11.66
C PRO A 644 0.17 -36.55 11.14
N ASP A 645 0.56 -36.73 9.86
CA ASP A 645 1.88 -36.31 9.36
C ASP A 645 1.81 -35.17 8.33
N PRO A 646 2.15 -33.92 8.72
CA PRO A 646 2.13 -32.77 7.83
C PRO A 646 3.29 -32.73 6.81
N ALA A 647 4.31 -33.59 6.94
CA ALA A 647 5.53 -33.50 6.13
C ALA A 647 5.28 -33.80 4.64
N LEU A 648 4.45 -34.80 4.32
CA LEU A 648 4.17 -35.15 2.92
C LEU A 648 3.42 -34.03 2.18
N PRO A 649 2.29 -33.48 2.69
CA PRO A 649 1.66 -32.32 2.07
C PRO A 649 2.59 -31.11 1.92
N ILE A 650 3.40 -30.80 2.95
CA ILE A 650 4.37 -29.69 2.89
C ILE A 650 5.36 -29.90 1.74
N ARG A 651 5.92 -31.10 1.62
CA ARG A 651 6.87 -31.43 0.54
C ARG A 651 6.24 -31.36 -0.85
N VAL A 652 4.99 -31.79 -0.98
CA VAL A 652 4.26 -31.71 -2.26
C VAL A 652 4.05 -30.25 -2.66
N ASP A 653 3.61 -29.40 -1.73
CA ASP A 653 3.32 -27.98 -1.98
C ASP A 653 4.60 -27.18 -2.26
N GLU A 654 5.69 -27.49 -1.55
CA GLU A 654 7.02 -26.94 -1.80
C GLU A 654 7.46 -27.19 -3.25
N VAL A 655 7.46 -28.46 -3.68
CA VAL A 655 7.90 -28.83 -5.03
C VAL A 655 6.94 -28.30 -6.09
N LEU A 656 5.63 -28.33 -5.85
CA LEU A 656 4.63 -27.75 -6.76
C LEU A 656 4.84 -26.25 -6.93
N GLY A 657 5.00 -25.51 -5.84
CA GLY A 657 5.24 -24.07 -5.85
C GLY A 657 6.50 -23.70 -6.62
N GLY A 658 7.60 -24.41 -6.39
CA GLY A 658 8.85 -24.24 -7.14
C GLY A 658 8.70 -24.51 -8.63
N MET A 659 8.01 -25.60 -9.00
CA MET A 659 7.78 -25.95 -10.40
C MET A 659 6.86 -24.96 -11.12
N LEU A 660 5.84 -24.43 -10.44
CA LEU A 660 5.00 -23.37 -10.96
C LEU A 660 5.82 -22.10 -11.25
N GLY A 661 6.72 -21.73 -10.34
CA GLY A 661 7.64 -20.61 -10.52
C GLY A 661 8.56 -20.80 -11.73
N ARG A 662 9.17 -21.98 -11.86
CA ARG A 662 10.02 -22.32 -13.03
C ARG A 662 9.25 -22.36 -14.35
N ASN A 663 7.98 -22.76 -14.31
CA ASN A 663 7.10 -22.77 -15.48
C ASN A 663 6.50 -21.38 -15.80
N GLY A 664 6.95 -20.32 -15.12
CA GLY A 664 6.48 -18.94 -15.32
C GLY A 664 5.08 -18.64 -14.77
N GLN A 665 4.48 -19.57 -14.02
CA GLN A 665 3.14 -19.44 -13.46
C GLN A 665 3.16 -18.78 -12.07
N TYR A 666 3.71 -17.56 -12.00
CA TYR A 666 3.99 -16.87 -10.74
C TYR A 666 2.74 -16.59 -9.90
N ASP A 667 1.61 -16.28 -10.55
CA ASP A 667 0.31 -16.04 -9.88
C ASP A 667 -0.17 -17.25 -9.07
N ARG A 668 0.20 -18.47 -9.51
CA ARG A 668 -0.10 -19.72 -8.80
C ARG A 668 1.02 -20.11 -7.83
N ALA A 669 2.26 -19.82 -8.17
CA ALA A 669 3.43 -20.18 -7.37
C ALA A 669 3.46 -19.46 -6.02
N PHE A 670 3.24 -18.13 -6.00
CA PHE A 670 3.37 -17.34 -4.76
C PHE A 670 2.38 -17.77 -3.66
N PRO A 671 1.06 -17.91 -3.92
CA PRO A 671 0.12 -18.34 -2.88
C PRO A 671 0.46 -19.69 -2.27
N ILE A 672 0.93 -20.64 -3.08
CA ILE A 672 1.34 -21.98 -2.62
C ILE A 672 2.60 -21.89 -1.78
N LEU A 673 3.64 -21.21 -2.26
CA LEU A 673 4.92 -21.07 -1.55
C LEU A 673 4.78 -20.30 -0.23
N GLU A 674 3.99 -19.23 -0.21
CA GLU A 674 3.71 -18.48 1.03
C GLU A 674 2.84 -19.29 2.01
N GLY A 675 1.87 -20.04 1.49
CA GLY A 675 1.03 -20.93 2.27
C GLY A 675 1.83 -22.04 2.94
N VAL A 676 2.67 -22.73 2.18
CA VAL A 676 3.53 -23.80 2.69
C VAL A 676 4.62 -23.27 3.61
N LEU A 677 5.17 -22.07 3.36
CA LEU A 677 6.12 -21.43 4.28
C LEU A 677 5.49 -21.18 5.65
N ARG A 678 4.25 -20.67 5.69
CA ARG A 678 3.50 -20.48 6.96
C ARG A 678 3.24 -21.81 7.65
N LYS A 679 2.76 -22.82 6.91
CA LYS A 679 2.46 -24.16 7.44
C LYS A 679 3.72 -24.82 8.00
N SER A 680 4.83 -24.83 7.25
CA SER A 680 6.12 -25.35 7.67
C SER A 680 6.67 -24.61 8.90
N SER A 681 6.59 -23.26 8.90
CA SER A 681 7.01 -22.45 10.04
C SER A 681 6.25 -22.77 11.32
N SER A 682 4.94 -23.03 11.22
CA SER A 682 4.11 -23.41 12.37
C SER A 682 4.33 -24.86 12.83
N THR A 683 4.74 -25.74 11.91
CA THR A 683 4.88 -27.18 12.15
C THR A 683 6.26 -27.55 12.69
N PHE A 684 7.31 -27.12 11.99
CA PHE A 684 8.70 -27.48 12.29
C PHE A 684 9.48 -26.33 12.95
N GLY A 685 8.94 -25.11 12.88
CA GLY A 685 9.59 -23.89 13.35
C GLY A 685 10.22 -23.07 12.21
N PRO A 686 10.46 -21.78 12.44
CA PRO A 686 10.92 -20.83 11.41
C PRO A 686 12.38 -21.04 10.96
N VAL A 687 13.20 -21.72 11.77
CA VAL A 687 14.62 -21.98 11.47
C VAL A 687 14.89 -23.44 11.13
N HIS A 688 13.84 -24.25 10.96
CA HIS A 688 13.98 -25.64 10.54
C HIS A 688 14.48 -25.69 9.09
N PRO A 689 15.39 -26.63 8.72
CA PRO A 689 15.94 -26.70 7.37
C PRO A 689 14.88 -26.75 6.26
N GLU A 690 13.78 -27.51 6.44
CA GLU A 690 12.68 -27.54 5.46
C GLU A 690 11.99 -26.17 5.31
N THR A 691 11.77 -25.44 6.40
CA THR A 691 11.19 -24.09 6.36
C THR A 691 12.12 -23.09 5.67
N LEU A 692 13.43 -23.19 5.94
CA LEU A 692 14.43 -22.34 5.30
C LEU A 692 14.52 -22.63 3.78
N ASN A 693 14.41 -23.91 3.38
CA ASN A 693 14.43 -24.29 1.96
C ASN A 693 13.26 -23.67 1.19
N ILE A 694 12.05 -23.72 1.75
CA ILE A 694 10.87 -23.07 1.16
C ILE A 694 11.11 -21.56 1.02
N GLY A 695 11.77 -20.94 2.00
CA GLY A 695 12.15 -19.53 1.94
C GLY A 695 13.09 -19.21 0.78
N VAL A 696 14.12 -20.03 0.57
CA VAL A 696 15.08 -19.89 -0.55
C VAL A 696 14.35 -20.06 -1.88
N LEU A 697 13.45 -21.04 -1.99
CA LEU A 697 12.65 -21.29 -3.17
C LEU A 697 11.72 -20.12 -3.50
N LEU A 698 11.12 -19.49 -2.49
CA LEU A 698 10.32 -18.28 -2.64
C LEU A 698 11.17 -17.09 -3.14
N ALA A 699 12.38 -16.91 -2.60
CA ALA A 699 13.32 -15.88 -3.08
C ALA A 699 13.74 -16.13 -4.54
N ALA A 700 14.00 -17.39 -4.92
CA ALA A 700 14.32 -17.75 -6.30
C ALA A 700 13.13 -17.48 -7.25
N THR A 701 11.92 -17.76 -6.78
CA THR A 701 10.69 -17.46 -7.54
C THR A 701 10.50 -15.95 -7.73
N TYR A 702 10.80 -15.12 -6.72
CA TYR A 702 10.81 -13.66 -6.86
C TYR A 702 11.84 -13.19 -7.90
N LEU A 703 13.06 -13.73 -7.89
CA LEU A 703 14.09 -13.41 -8.89
C LEU A 703 13.60 -13.74 -10.31
N ASN A 704 13.08 -14.95 -10.51
CA ASN A 704 12.57 -15.40 -11.81
C ASN A 704 11.39 -14.55 -12.31
N ALA A 705 10.54 -14.06 -11.40
CA ALA A 705 9.44 -13.15 -11.71
C ALA A 705 9.87 -11.69 -11.97
N GLY A 706 11.17 -11.37 -11.90
CA GLY A 706 11.67 -10.00 -12.03
C GLY A 706 11.45 -9.12 -10.78
N ARG A 707 11.01 -9.70 -9.65
CA ARG A 707 10.71 -9.00 -8.39
C ARG A 707 11.95 -8.93 -7.50
N TYR A 708 13.00 -8.27 -7.97
CA TYR A 708 14.32 -8.27 -7.33
C TYR A 708 14.34 -7.68 -5.91
N ALA A 709 13.52 -6.66 -5.65
CA ALA A 709 13.43 -6.05 -4.32
C ALA A 709 12.83 -7.01 -3.27
N ASP A 710 11.83 -7.81 -3.68
CA ASP A 710 11.21 -8.82 -2.81
C ASP A 710 12.17 -9.99 -2.55
N ALA A 711 12.88 -10.45 -3.58
CA ALA A 711 13.93 -11.45 -3.44
C ALA A 711 15.03 -10.98 -2.46
N GLN A 712 15.48 -9.72 -2.58
CA GLN A 712 16.46 -9.12 -1.67
C GLN A 712 15.95 -9.13 -0.22
N LYS A 713 14.73 -8.61 0.00
CA LYS A 713 14.13 -8.54 1.34
C LYS A 713 14.01 -9.91 2.00
N GLN A 714 13.65 -10.93 1.22
CA GLN A 714 13.55 -12.30 1.69
C GLN A 714 14.94 -12.85 2.08
N LEU A 715 15.96 -12.60 1.26
CA LEU A 715 17.34 -13.05 1.51
C LEU A 715 18.00 -12.35 2.70
N ASP A 716 17.72 -11.07 2.92
CA ASP A 716 18.23 -10.30 4.08
C ASP A 716 17.84 -10.95 5.41
N VAL A 717 16.69 -11.63 5.45
CA VAL A 717 16.20 -12.37 6.63
C VAL A 717 16.70 -13.82 6.63
N LEU A 718 16.71 -14.48 5.47
CA LEU A 718 17.05 -15.90 5.36
C LEU A 718 18.53 -16.18 5.58
N LEU A 719 19.43 -15.39 5.00
CA LEU A 719 20.87 -15.65 5.08
C LEU A 719 21.37 -15.73 6.54
N PRO A 720 21.05 -14.77 7.44
CA PRO A 720 21.40 -14.88 8.85
C PRO A 720 20.81 -16.12 9.55
N ALA A 721 19.58 -16.49 9.20
CA ALA A 721 18.90 -17.65 9.77
C ALA A 721 19.57 -18.97 9.32
N ILE A 722 19.89 -19.10 8.03
CA ILE A 722 20.61 -20.24 7.46
C ILE A 722 22.01 -20.34 8.06
N THR A 723 22.75 -19.22 8.16
CA THR A 723 24.08 -19.21 8.78
C THR A 723 24.02 -19.70 10.23
N LYS A 724 23.02 -19.26 11.01
CA LYS A 724 22.86 -19.67 12.41
C LYS A 724 22.46 -21.13 12.56
N ALA A 725 21.57 -21.62 11.70
CA ALA A 725 21.01 -22.97 11.80
C ALA A 725 21.91 -24.06 11.22
N LEU A 726 22.58 -23.78 10.09
CA LEU A 726 23.29 -24.78 9.29
C LEU A 726 24.79 -24.49 9.12
N GLY A 727 25.22 -23.26 9.42
CA GLY A 727 26.60 -22.81 9.22
C GLY A 727 26.92 -22.38 7.78
N PRO A 728 28.00 -21.60 7.57
CA PRO A 728 28.35 -21.01 6.28
C PRO A 728 28.96 -22.00 5.27
N SER A 729 29.26 -23.24 5.70
CA SER A 729 29.78 -24.30 4.83
C SER A 729 28.69 -25.23 4.30
N ASN A 730 27.42 -25.01 4.66
CA ASN A 730 26.30 -25.83 4.22
C ASN A 730 25.89 -25.50 2.77
N GLY A 731 25.44 -26.50 2.01
CA GLY A 731 24.97 -26.32 0.63
C GLY A 731 23.85 -25.28 0.50
N MET A 732 22.90 -25.25 1.42
CA MET A 732 21.80 -24.28 1.42
C MET A 732 22.27 -22.83 1.63
N PHE A 733 23.31 -22.64 2.45
CA PHE A 733 23.95 -21.31 2.57
C PHE A 733 24.57 -20.89 1.24
N ASN A 734 25.23 -21.83 0.56
CA ASN A 734 25.84 -21.58 -0.74
C ASN A 734 24.79 -21.22 -1.80
N ASP A 735 23.65 -21.93 -1.83
CA ASP A 735 22.51 -21.67 -2.73
C ASP A 735 21.93 -20.27 -2.49
N ALA A 736 21.65 -19.93 -1.23
CA ALA A 736 21.11 -18.62 -0.87
C ALA A 736 22.10 -17.48 -1.19
N ASN A 737 23.41 -17.72 -1.02
CA ASN A 737 24.44 -16.73 -1.34
C ASN A 737 24.62 -16.54 -2.85
N ALA A 738 24.56 -17.62 -3.64
CA ALA A 738 24.55 -17.54 -5.10
C ALA A 738 23.28 -16.84 -5.63
N LEU A 739 22.14 -17.07 -4.98
CA LEU A 739 20.88 -16.38 -5.29
C LEU A 739 20.99 -14.89 -5.00
N GLN A 740 21.62 -14.52 -3.88
CA GLN A 740 21.89 -13.15 -3.51
C GLN A 740 22.79 -12.42 -4.52
N ALA A 741 23.84 -13.10 -5.01
CA ALA A 741 24.67 -12.58 -6.09
C ALA A 741 23.85 -12.36 -7.38
N SER A 742 22.96 -13.31 -7.71
CA SER A 742 22.08 -13.22 -8.88
C SER A 742 21.09 -12.05 -8.79
N VAL A 743 20.54 -11.78 -7.59
CA VAL A 743 19.68 -10.62 -7.34
C VAL A 743 20.44 -9.31 -7.54
N TRP A 744 21.67 -9.20 -7.01
CA TRP A 744 22.50 -8.01 -7.21
C TRP A 744 22.91 -7.82 -8.67
N SER A 745 23.27 -8.89 -9.38
CA SER A 745 23.56 -8.87 -10.81
C SER A 745 22.37 -8.39 -11.63
N ALA A 746 21.17 -8.91 -11.36
CA ALA A 746 19.93 -8.49 -12.03
C ALA A 746 19.58 -7.01 -11.77
N GLN A 747 20.02 -6.44 -10.64
CA GLN A 747 19.90 -5.02 -10.31
C GLN A 747 21.02 -4.15 -10.89
N GLY A 748 21.97 -4.72 -11.64
CA GLY A 748 23.13 -4.02 -12.18
C GLY A 748 24.24 -3.72 -11.16
N GLN A 749 24.19 -4.32 -9.97
CA GLN A 749 25.18 -4.14 -8.90
C GLN A 749 26.32 -5.16 -8.99
N TYR A 750 26.95 -5.26 -10.17
CA TYR A 750 27.96 -6.27 -10.49
C TYR A 750 29.15 -6.28 -9.51
N ASP A 751 29.60 -5.11 -9.05
CA ASP A 751 30.71 -5.02 -8.09
C ASP A 751 30.40 -5.64 -6.72
N LYS A 752 29.12 -5.69 -6.33
CA LYS A 752 28.69 -6.39 -5.11
C LYS A 752 28.48 -7.89 -5.34
N ALA A 753 27.97 -8.26 -6.51
CA ALA A 753 27.70 -9.63 -6.89
C ALA A 753 28.98 -10.45 -7.12
N LEU A 754 30.01 -9.85 -7.72
CA LEU A 754 31.26 -10.51 -8.07
C LEU A 754 31.93 -11.28 -6.91
N PRO A 755 32.20 -10.68 -5.73
CA PRO A 755 32.81 -11.42 -4.61
C PRO A 755 31.90 -12.52 -4.05
N ALA A 756 30.57 -12.36 -4.12
CA ALA A 756 29.62 -13.37 -3.68
C ALA A 756 29.60 -14.57 -4.65
N TYR A 757 29.60 -14.32 -5.96
CA TYR A 757 29.75 -15.36 -6.97
C TYR A 757 31.09 -16.10 -6.84
N GLU A 758 32.19 -15.39 -6.61
CA GLU A 758 33.50 -16.03 -6.41
C GLU A 758 33.49 -16.98 -5.19
N ALA A 759 32.96 -16.50 -4.06
CA ALA A 759 32.85 -17.30 -2.85
C ALA A 759 31.94 -18.53 -3.07
N ALA A 760 30.80 -18.34 -3.74
CA ALA A 760 29.85 -19.41 -3.99
C ALA A 760 30.40 -20.45 -4.98
N PHE A 761 31.07 -20.01 -6.04
CA PHE A 761 31.72 -20.88 -7.02
C PHE A 761 32.83 -21.71 -6.38
N ARG A 762 33.68 -21.09 -5.55
CA ARG A 762 34.74 -21.78 -4.81
C ARG A 762 34.18 -22.86 -3.88
N LEU A 763 33.15 -22.52 -3.10
CA LEU A 763 32.53 -23.47 -2.17
C LEU A 763 31.82 -24.61 -2.91
N ARG A 764 31.08 -24.30 -3.98
CA ARG A 764 30.39 -25.33 -4.80
C ARG A 764 31.39 -26.30 -5.41
N LYS A 765 32.47 -25.77 -5.99
CA LYS A 765 33.56 -26.55 -6.57
C LYS A 765 34.20 -27.50 -5.55
N GLN A 766 34.36 -27.08 -4.30
CA GLN A 766 34.84 -27.95 -3.21
C GLN A 766 33.83 -29.03 -2.80
N GLN A 767 32.52 -28.71 -2.81
CA GLN A 767 31.47 -29.61 -2.35
C GLN A 767 31.05 -30.65 -3.39
N MET A 768 30.93 -30.26 -4.65
CA MET A 768 30.30 -31.08 -5.71
C MET A 768 31.24 -31.41 -6.87
N GLY A 769 32.46 -30.89 -6.87
CA GLY A 769 33.40 -31.05 -7.99
C GLY A 769 33.22 -30.00 -9.10
N GLU A 770 34.20 -29.95 -9.98
CA GLU A 770 34.29 -28.97 -11.09
C GLU A 770 33.39 -29.34 -12.27
N ASP A 771 33.18 -30.63 -12.47
CA ASP A 771 32.40 -31.26 -13.55
C ASP A 771 30.89 -31.27 -13.27
N ASN A 772 30.46 -30.88 -12.08
CA ASN A 772 29.05 -30.79 -11.76
C ASN A 772 28.35 -29.68 -12.59
N PRO A 773 27.22 -29.96 -13.25
CA PRO A 773 26.48 -28.98 -14.06
C PRO A 773 26.12 -27.68 -13.33
N VAL A 774 25.80 -27.74 -12.04
CA VAL A 774 25.48 -26.57 -11.23
C VAL A 774 26.73 -25.73 -10.97
N THR A 775 27.88 -26.36 -10.71
CA THR A 775 29.18 -25.67 -10.62
C THR A 775 29.49 -24.93 -11.92
N ILE A 776 29.30 -25.59 -13.06
CA ILE A 776 29.54 -25.00 -14.38
C ILE A 776 28.60 -23.82 -14.65
N GLY A 777 27.31 -23.97 -14.37
CA GLY A 777 26.31 -22.90 -14.49
C GLY A 777 26.69 -21.67 -13.68
N LEU A 778 27.05 -21.86 -12.40
CA LEU A 778 27.49 -20.80 -11.50
C LEU A 778 28.79 -20.14 -11.96
N GLY A 779 29.72 -20.91 -12.53
CA GLY A 779 30.93 -20.37 -13.12
C GLY A 779 30.66 -19.48 -14.34
N LEU A 780 29.66 -19.81 -15.15
CA LEU A 780 29.23 -18.97 -16.28
C LEU A 780 28.58 -17.67 -15.81
N ASP A 781 27.79 -17.71 -14.73
CA ASP A 781 27.23 -16.50 -14.10
C ASP A 781 28.34 -15.62 -13.53
N TYR A 782 29.30 -16.22 -12.83
CA TYR A 782 30.47 -15.53 -12.28
C TYR A 782 31.32 -14.86 -13.38
N ALA A 783 31.54 -15.54 -14.50
CA ALA A 783 32.28 -14.98 -15.64
C ALA A 783 31.54 -13.79 -16.27
N GLU A 784 30.22 -13.86 -16.39
CA GLU A 784 29.42 -12.76 -16.93
C GLU A 784 29.46 -11.53 -16.03
N ASP A 785 29.35 -11.72 -14.70
CA ASP A 785 29.47 -10.62 -13.75
C ASP A 785 30.87 -10.01 -13.72
N ALA A 786 31.92 -10.82 -13.83
CA ALA A 786 33.30 -10.34 -13.96
C ALA A 786 33.46 -9.43 -15.20
N ARG A 787 32.84 -9.82 -16.31
CA ARG A 787 32.82 -9.05 -17.55
C ARG A 787 32.06 -7.73 -17.38
N MET A 788 30.87 -7.77 -16.78
CA MET A 788 30.02 -6.60 -16.55
C MET A 788 30.62 -5.59 -15.54
N SER A 789 31.43 -6.07 -14.59
CA SER A 789 32.28 -5.23 -13.72
C SER A 789 33.54 -4.68 -14.41
N GLY A 790 33.66 -4.79 -15.73
CA GLY A 790 34.79 -4.25 -16.49
C GLY A 790 36.09 -5.07 -16.37
N ARG A 791 36.00 -6.36 -16.04
CA ARG A 791 37.15 -7.27 -15.89
C ARG A 791 37.12 -8.42 -16.92
N PRO A 792 37.16 -8.14 -18.24
CA PRO A 792 37.07 -9.17 -19.27
C PRO A 792 38.23 -10.18 -19.26
N GLY A 793 39.40 -9.82 -18.72
CA GLY A 793 40.51 -10.76 -18.51
C GLY A 793 40.20 -11.84 -17.47
N GLN A 794 39.60 -11.45 -16.35
CA GLN A 794 39.16 -12.38 -15.30
C GLN A 794 38.02 -13.28 -15.81
N ALA A 795 37.06 -12.72 -16.56
CA ALA A 795 36.01 -13.50 -17.21
C ALA A 795 36.59 -14.58 -18.15
N GLU A 796 37.58 -14.23 -18.97
CA GLU A 796 38.25 -15.18 -19.87
C GLU A 796 38.95 -16.32 -19.11
N GLU A 797 39.61 -16.03 -17.99
CA GLU A 797 40.25 -17.04 -17.13
C GLU A 797 39.23 -18.02 -16.54
N ILE A 798 38.10 -17.50 -16.05
CA ILE A 798 37.01 -18.34 -15.52
C ILE A 798 36.46 -19.24 -16.64
N LEU A 799 36.16 -18.68 -17.82
CA LEU A 799 35.61 -19.44 -18.95
C LEU A 799 36.58 -20.53 -19.45
N LYS A 800 37.89 -20.27 -19.47
CA LYS A 800 38.91 -21.30 -19.77
C LYS A 800 38.90 -22.42 -18.72
N GLY A 801 38.78 -22.08 -17.44
CA GLY A 801 38.69 -23.05 -16.36
C GLY A 801 37.49 -24.00 -16.47
N LEU A 802 36.41 -23.58 -17.15
CA LEU A 802 35.20 -24.40 -17.34
C LEU A 802 35.28 -25.36 -18.53
N GLU A 803 36.23 -25.20 -19.47
CA GLU A 803 36.27 -26.03 -20.69
C GLU A 803 36.54 -27.51 -20.42
N HIS A 804 37.53 -27.79 -19.57
CA HIS A 804 37.89 -29.16 -19.25
C HIS A 804 36.76 -29.88 -18.51
N PRO A 805 36.21 -29.34 -17.40
CA PRO A 805 35.06 -29.94 -16.73
C PRO A 805 33.87 -30.16 -17.67
N LEU A 806 33.57 -29.19 -18.52
CA LEU A 806 32.47 -29.29 -19.48
C LEU A 806 32.68 -30.40 -20.52
N GLY A 807 33.93 -30.68 -20.90
CA GLY A 807 34.29 -31.78 -21.80
C GLY A 807 34.16 -33.17 -21.17
N THR A 808 34.06 -33.28 -19.85
CA THR A 808 33.86 -34.57 -19.15
C THR A 808 32.40 -34.99 -19.07
N LEU A 809 31.47 -34.06 -19.28
CA LEU A 809 30.03 -34.33 -19.25
C LEU A 809 29.56 -35.11 -20.50
N PRO A 810 28.53 -35.97 -20.37
CA PRO A 810 27.86 -36.57 -21.52
C PRO A 810 27.39 -35.49 -22.51
N ARG A 811 27.47 -35.78 -23.81
CA ARG A 811 27.20 -34.79 -24.88
C ARG A 811 25.88 -34.05 -24.71
N GLU A 812 24.81 -34.75 -24.34
CA GLU A 812 23.48 -34.15 -24.15
C GLU A 812 23.43 -33.16 -22.98
N ALA A 813 24.16 -33.43 -21.90
CA ALA A 813 24.26 -32.55 -20.73
C ALA A 813 25.23 -31.39 -20.97
N ALA A 814 26.29 -31.61 -21.76
CA ALA A 814 27.30 -30.58 -22.05
C ALA A 814 26.80 -29.52 -23.06
N GLU A 815 26.01 -29.93 -24.06
CA GLU A 815 25.60 -29.08 -25.19
C GLU A 815 25.01 -27.71 -24.78
N PRO A 816 24.08 -27.61 -23.81
CA PRO A 816 23.50 -26.34 -23.40
C PRO A 816 24.54 -25.37 -22.78
N PHE A 817 25.40 -25.90 -21.91
CA PHE A 817 26.45 -25.12 -21.27
C PHE A 817 27.57 -24.76 -22.26
N GLN A 818 27.87 -25.61 -23.25
CA GLN A 818 28.80 -25.30 -24.35
C GLN A 818 28.29 -24.12 -25.17
N ALA A 819 27.00 -24.11 -25.50
CA ALA A 819 26.38 -23.00 -26.22
C ALA A 819 26.46 -21.69 -25.41
N ARG A 820 26.19 -21.76 -24.10
CA ARG A 820 26.29 -20.61 -23.19
C ARG A 820 27.73 -20.11 -23.02
N LEU A 821 28.69 -21.01 -22.85
CA LEU A 821 30.12 -20.69 -22.75
C LEU A 821 30.63 -19.99 -24.02
N ALA A 822 30.28 -20.52 -25.20
CA ALA A 822 30.64 -19.91 -26.48
C ALA A 822 30.04 -18.50 -26.65
N LEU A 823 28.78 -18.30 -26.22
CA LEU A 823 28.16 -16.98 -26.25
C LEU A 823 28.81 -16.00 -25.26
N ALA A 824 29.17 -16.44 -24.06
CA ALA A 824 29.89 -15.63 -23.09
C ALA A 824 31.27 -15.19 -23.62
N ARG A 825 32.00 -16.10 -24.26
CA ARG A 825 33.28 -15.79 -24.94
C ARG A 825 33.13 -14.80 -26.09
N ALA A 826 32.06 -14.92 -26.88
CA ALA A 826 31.77 -13.93 -27.91
C ALA A 826 31.65 -12.52 -27.32
N CYS A 827 31.02 -12.39 -26.15
CA CYS A 827 30.95 -11.10 -25.45
C CYS A 827 32.29 -10.62 -24.88
N VAL A 828 33.12 -11.51 -24.34
CA VAL A 828 34.49 -11.15 -23.93
C VAL A 828 35.31 -10.65 -25.12
N LEU A 829 35.20 -11.29 -26.30
CA LEU A 829 35.84 -10.83 -27.53
C LEU A 829 35.33 -9.45 -27.98
N ALA A 830 34.04 -9.20 -27.86
CA ALA A 830 33.45 -7.89 -28.16
C ALA A 830 34.05 -6.82 -27.25
N ASP A 831 34.10 -7.03 -25.93
CA ASP A 831 34.68 -6.09 -24.97
C ASP A 831 36.17 -5.80 -25.26
N GLN A 832 36.92 -6.82 -25.70
CA GLN A 832 38.31 -6.68 -26.17
C GLN A 832 38.47 -5.98 -27.53
N GLY A 833 37.38 -5.65 -28.22
CA GLY A 833 37.39 -4.95 -29.53
C GLY A 833 37.56 -5.88 -30.72
N ARG A 834 37.44 -7.20 -30.51
CA ARG A 834 37.56 -8.23 -31.55
C ARG A 834 36.18 -8.57 -32.13
N GLU A 835 35.52 -7.57 -32.71
CA GLU A 835 34.12 -7.65 -33.15
C GLU A 835 33.84 -8.75 -34.19
N SER A 836 34.73 -8.95 -35.17
CA SER A 836 34.57 -10.00 -36.19
C SER A 836 34.61 -11.39 -35.58
N GLY A 837 35.51 -11.62 -34.61
CA GLY A 837 35.61 -12.85 -33.85
C GLY A 837 34.39 -13.09 -32.97
N ALA A 838 33.86 -12.03 -32.33
CA ALA A 838 32.65 -12.10 -31.53
C ALA A 838 31.43 -12.54 -32.37
N ARG A 839 31.22 -11.93 -33.55
CA ARG A 839 30.10 -12.29 -34.45
C ARG A 839 30.22 -13.72 -34.97
N SER A 840 31.39 -14.11 -35.47
CA SER A 840 31.63 -15.47 -35.98
C SER A 840 31.39 -16.53 -34.90
N MET A 841 31.82 -16.26 -33.67
CA MET A 841 31.55 -17.16 -32.54
C MET A 841 30.07 -17.23 -32.21
N ALA A 842 29.37 -16.10 -32.14
CA ALA A 842 27.93 -16.06 -31.88
C ALA A 842 27.10 -16.79 -32.96
N GLU A 843 27.50 -16.70 -34.24
CA GLU A 843 26.87 -17.44 -35.35
C GLU A 843 26.94 -18.97 -35.17
N SER A 844 28.05 -19.45 -34.61
CA SER A 844 28.30 -20.89 -34.38
C SER A 844 27.49 -21.49 -33.22
N VAL A 845 26.91 -20.66 -32.35
CA VAL A 845 26.19 -21.11 -31.15
C VAL A 845 24.85 -21.76 -31.52
N ASN A 846 24.55 -22.95 -31.03
CA ASN A 846 23.25 -23.59 -31.24
C ASN A 846 22.13 -22.88 -30.43
N SER A 847 21.17 -22.25 -31.10
CA SER A 847 20.03 -21.55 -30.46
C SER A 847 19.12 -22.49 -29.67
N THR A 848 18.95 -23.74 -30.13
CA THR A 848 18.12 -24.74 -29.45
C THR A 848 18.77 -25.18 -28.14
N ALA A 849 20.11 -25.31 -28.15
CA ALA A 849 20.88 -25.63 -26.95
C ALA A 849 20.82 -24.50 -25.90
N LEU A 850 20.89 -23.23 -26.34
CA LEU A 850 20.70 -22.08 -25.44
C LEU A 850 19.33 -22.10 -24.75
N GLY A 851 18.27 -22.47 -25.47
CA GLY A 851 16.92 -22.55 -24.90
C GLY A 851 16.75 -23.57 -23.78
N LYS A 852 17.65 -24.55 -23.65
CA LYS A 852 17.64 -25.54 -22.56
C LYS A 852 18.15 -24.97 -21.23
N VAL A 853 19.07 -23.99 -21.26
CA VAL A 853 19.63 -23.32 -20.07
C VAL A 853 19.03 -21.93 -19.81
N ASP A 854 18.32 -21.38 -20.79
CA ASP A 854 17.60 -20.12 -20.68
C ASP A 854 16.23 -20.22 -21.37
N PRO A 855 15.22 -20.75 -20.66
CA PRO A 855 13.85 -20.85 -21.16
C PRO A 855 13.25 -19.47 -21.51
N GLY A 856 13.67 -18.41 -20.79
CA GLY A 856 13.25 -17.03 -21.00
C GLY A 856 13.69 -16.43 -22.34
N GLY A 857 14.63 -17.08 -23.04
CA GLY A 857 15.03 -16.74 -24.40
C GLY A 857 15.98 -15.55 -24.53
N GLN A 858 16.45 -14.98 -23.42
CA GLN A 858 17.28 -13.79 -23.39
C GLN A 858 18.69 -14.00 -23.98
N LEU A 859 19.28 -15.18 -23.80
CA LEU A 859 20.51 -15.63 -24.45
C LEU A 859 20.31 -15.83 -25.95
N ARG A 860 19.14 -16.34 -26.36
CA ARG A 860 18.79 -16.44 -27.80
C ARG A 860 18.63 -15.06 -28.42
N ASP A 861 17.99 -14.13 -27.71
CA ASP A 861 17.84 -12.76 -28.16
C ASP A 861 19.18 -12.03 -28.22
N ARG A 862 20.06 -12.24 -27.21
CA ARG A 862 21.43 -11.70 -27.23
C ARG A 862 22.21 -12.22 -28.43
N LYS A 863 22.16 -13.54 -28.69
CA LYS A 863 22.75 -14.13 -29.90
C LYS A 863 22.21 -13.43 -31.15
N GLN A 864 20.90 -13.29 -31.29
CA GLN A 864 20.27 -12.66 -32.47
C GLN A 864 20.72 -11.20 -32.65
N ARG A 865 20.85 -10.44 -31.56
CA ARG A 865 21.33 -9.05 -31.61
C ARG A 865 22.81 -8.96 -31.99
N LEU A 866 23.64 -9.89 -31.50
CA LEU A 866 25.07 -9.95 -31.84
C LEU A 866 25.33 -10.27 -33.32
N ILE A 867 24.53 -11.15 -33.92
CA ILE A 867 24.69 -11.52 -35.34
C ILE A 867 24.05 -10.52 -36.31
N LYS A 868 23.25 -9.57 -35.81
CA LYS A 868 22.56 -8.59 -36.65
C LYS A 868 23.57 -7.66 -37.33
N GLN A 869 23.48 -7.53 -38.65
CA GLN A 869 24.33 -6.59 -39.38
C GLN A 869 24.09 -5.14 -38.94
N GLY A 870 25.17 -4.39 -38.70
CA GLY A 870 25.12 -3.00 -38.27
C GLY A 870 24.92 -2.77 -36.76
N SER A 871 24.82 -3.81 -35.93
CA SER A 871 24.86 -3.67 -34.46
C SER A 871 26.30 -3.56 -33.95
N ASP A 872 26.51 -2.78 -32.90
CA ASP A 872 27.77 -2.76 -32.14
C ASP A 872 27.78 -3.95 -31.15
N PRO A 873 28.66 -4.95 -31.32
CA PRO A 873 28.70 -6.13 -30.46
C PRO A 873 28.97 -5.79 -28.99
N ARG A 874 29.73 -4.72 -28.70
CA ARG A 874 29.98 -4.27 -27.32
C ARG A 874 28.70 -3.78 -26.68
N SER A 875 27.97 -2.91 -27.37
CA SER A 875 26.67 -2.41 -26.90
C SER A 875 25.66 -3.54 -26.69
N GLU A 876 25.64 -4.55 -27.57
CA GLU A 876 24.71 -5.67 -27.45
C GLU A 876 25.05 -6.64 -26.30
N CYS A 877 26.35 -6.80 -25.98
CA CYS A 877 26.81 -7.56 -24.81
C CYS A 877 26.70 -6.76 -23.51
N ALA A 878 26.70 -5.42 -23.56
CA ALA A 878 26.48 -4.58 -22.38
C ALA A 878 25.03 -4.61 -21.87
N LYS A 879 24.08 -5.13 -22.66
CA LYS A 879 22.71 -5.35 -22.19
C LYS A 879 22.70 -6.53 -21.21
N PRO A 880 22.14 -6.37 -20.00
CA PRO A 880 22.08 -7.44 -19.02
C PRO A 880 21.36 -8.65 -19.62
N ALA A 881 21.95 -9.82 -19.41
CA ALA A 881 21.22 -11.08 -19.41
C ALA A 881 21.08 -11.44 -17.93
N PRO A 882 19.88 -11.78 -17.44
CA PRO A 882 19.70 -12.17 -16.06
C PRO A 882 20.55 -13.40 -15.79
N GLY A 883 21.10 -13.46 -14.59
CA GLY A 883 21.57 -14.72 -14.03
C GLY A 883 20.39 -15.68 -14.01
N ALA A 884 20.52 -16.80 -14.71
CA ALA A 884 19.61 -17.91 -14.51
C ALA A 884 19.98 -18.50 -13.16
N PHE A 885 19.09 -18.43 -12.17
CA PHE A 885 19.28 -19.24 -10.98
C PHE A 885 19.11 -20.70 -11.40
N HIS A 886 20.22 -21.44 -11.46
CA HIS A 886 20.24 -22.85 -11.80
C HIS A 886 19.87 -23.64 -10.53
N ASP A 887 18.61 -24.04 -10.41
CA ASP A 887 18.20 -24.99 -9.38
C ASP A 887 18.90 -26.34 -9.58
N VAL A 888 19.29 -26.96 -8.46
CA VAL A 888 19.88 -28.31 -8.31
C VAL A 888 18.99 -29.40 -8.88
#